data_AF-A0AA36MAD7-F1
#
_entry.id   AF-A0AA36MAD7-F1
#
_cell.length_a   1.000
_cell.length_b   1.000
_cell.length_c   1.000
_cell.angle_alpha   90.00
_cell.angle_beta   90.00
_cell.angle_gamma   90.00
#
_symmetry.space_group_name_H-M   'P 1'
#
loop_
_entity.id
_entity.type
_entity.pdbx_description
1 polymer ?
#
loop_
_entity_poly.entity_id
_entity_poly.type
_entity_poly.pdbx_seq_one_letter_code
_entity_poly.pdbx_strand_id
1 'polypeptide(L)'
;MAQKLSMGNYAAIELFNRTRKVLCYFHQLRSWHSMHRREKACYYLLAIVSVLAIFGWMGTYRSAINSSVPQILSSFHVRNVRQDNAEASQYENDDLLFHPFDNECKFAMPNAYASDIVSFHVGERLRQLKCKYDDYDFATMDSEGYMYVHPHFTQFPTVTKDVKCKVIFLEGGIRSKTSNAKKYVEVATVEAPENKRFLANGDAFFIRCHQKEKGTNNTKQVFQKVFAGMTDFMKEKHKVYIVDDTESFDKFGRKRKGPEKLEQPRRYSVDILAFDSTSRTMTMRHMPRTVEMMHKLGYEILYGYTKVGDNSMVNLEPILAGDIPEALAEKKHDNSSDINKNWILPTTKKLDPTLLPFLWKIMKEKYGCRTMFNDDIAVSYRGIFHYPRREFQFGFTTPIADHYYRPYYLAVYQNWTYKACKDGGQIQQEFINLWRRFAIRYKSICHFGFTFITSLTHEAGFLIETVDDFVKSSLEDLSMNDALDNSVSVIMGDHGNRIGLVQYSYTGRIEERMPLMAIRLPSNFKTLYPKEYENFLANKWKLTSNFDIHQTLKDIALMRLGANRPAVRDEGRGISLFDEIPSNRTCYDAYVAENFCTCLIHRPNLTMPKEKNAQKKKAKLIKKYNDAITYWIEENGLGSCLDSSNISISKDVKVLGLNPLVRHGLRPKENITVVEAMQKKPPKMDFLYHEFIATQKLLTGENIELLYRIEEETRPRAALHHCAITGVADITSSLNFILNGVLRKADLFTEFYWTNRSFLANFSFVASYYTLYLRCLGISLISLQRFMSVCHYQTKIEKLISRAPFAAFLALHWFPPVVMIAPLLTTFNATFEYTNGTDETLALYVPQANLAVANLTSVIFVVVLFLISGFCYISVLICVVRSRTSHSSRQQEIRICIQLAGLMVAFVLVFIYSVVQYALNKAHQKSLVYAWRQAHPVMNSFLSSIQPWMCLLFNRDIQVRLKRIVTCGKAKHLPAISASAVSTSRRQQISSFSKSGASSSSGWMHSFKYGIQH
;
A
#
# COMPACT_ATOMS: atom_id res chain seq x y z
N MET A 1 65.35 22.50 -22.08
CA MET A 1 64.97 23.28 -20.88
C MET A 1 63.46 23.18 -20.65
N ALA A 2 62.92 21.97 -20.42
CA ALA A 2 61.48 21.68 -20.48
C ALA A 2 61.02 20.87 -19.26
N GLN A 3 61.17 21.43 -18.05
CA GLN A 3 60.72 20.78 -16.81
C GLN A 3 60.48 21.77 -15.66
N LYS A 4 59.88 22.95 -15.93
CA LYS A 4 59.61 23.95 -14.88
C LYS A 4 58.35 24.83 -15.06
N LEU A 5 57.39 24.42 -15.88
CA LEU A 5 56.14 25.16 -16.13
C LEU A 5 54.82 24.38 -15.90
N SER A 6 54.87 23.15 -15.35
CA SER A 6 53.65 22.34 -15.11
C SER A 6 53.12 22.35 -13.67
N MET A 7 53.77 23.02 -12.71
CA MET A 7 53.34 23.01 -11.30
C MET A 7 52.39 24.16 -10.91
N GLY A 8 52.20 25.18 -11.76
CA GLY A 8 51.32 26.32 -11.46
C GLY A 8 49.82 26.03 -11.55
N ASN A 9 49.40 25.16 -12.48
CA ASN A 9 47.97 24.94 -12.77
C ASN A 9 47.28 23.89 -11.89
N TYR A 10 48.03 23.06 -11.14
CA TYR A 10 47.43 22.08 -10.22
C TYR A 10 46.83 22.73 -8.97
N ALA A 11 47.46 23.78 -8.42
CA ALA A 11 46.95 24.49 -7.26
C ALA A 11 45.61 25.20 -7.54
N ALA A 12 45.47 25.84 -8.71
CA ALA A 12 44.24 26.50 -9.13
C ALA A 12 43.07 25.51 -9.33
N ILE A 13 43.34 24.35 -9.94
CA ILE A 13 42.34 23.29 -10.14
C ILE A 13 41.96 22.62 -8.82
N GLU A 14 42.88 22.49 -7.85
CA GLU A 14 42.52 21.99 -6.53
C GLU A 14 41.71 23.02 -5.72
N LEU A 15 42.01 24.32 -5.83
CA LEU A 15 41.20 25.37 -5.22
C LEU A 15 39.78 25.44 -5.83
N PHE A 16 39.65 25.25 -7.15
CA PHE A 16 38.37 25.18 -7.86
C PHE A 16 37.56 23.93 -7.47
N ASN A 17 38.22 22.78 -7.25
CA ASN A 17 37.56 21.56 -6.77
C ASN A 17 37.21 21.61 -5.27
N ARG A 18 37.99 22.32 -4.43
CA ARG A 18 37.64 22.59 -3.03
C ARG A 18 36.45 23.55 -2.93
N THR A 19 36.41 24.62 -3.72
CA THR A 19 35.22 25.50 -3.82
C THR A 19 34.00 24.75 -4.38
N ARG A 20 34.16 23.83 -5.35
CA ARG A 20 33.05 22.99 -5.83
C ARG A 20 32.50 22.05 -4.75
N LYS A 21 33.31 21.55 -3.82
CA LYS A 21 32.84 20.80 -2.63
C LYS A 21 32.10 21.69 -1.63
N VAL A 22 32.55 22.92 -1.40
CA VAL A 22 31.85 23.89 -0.53
C VAL A 22 30.54 24.37 -1.16
N LEU A 23 30.52 24.63 -2.47
CA LEU A 23 29.30 24.93 -3.24
C LEU A 23 28.32 23.76 -3.25
N CYS A 24 28.77 22.51 -3.21
CA CYS A 24 27.89 21.35 -3.04
C CYS A 24 27.16 21.37 -1.68
N TYR A 25 27.81 21.89 -0.63
CA TYR A 25 27.22 22.09 0.70
C TYR A 25 26.17 23.20 0.71
N PHE A 26 26.41 24.29 -0.03
CA PHE A 26 25.43 25.39 -0.19
C PHE A 26 24.27 25.05 -1.15
N HIS A 27 24.51 24.27 -2.21
CA HIS A 27 23.44 23.92 -3.16
C HIS A 27 22.46 22.88 -2.59
N GLN A 28 22.88 22.05 -1.63
CA GLN A 28 21.98 21.16 -0.87
C GLN A 28 21.14 21.89 0.20
N LEU A 29 21.49 23.13 0.57
CA LEU A 29 20.65 23.94 1.48
C LEU A 29 19.39 24.51 0.80
N ARG A 30 19.29 24.47 -0.55
CA ARG A 30 18.20 25.11 -1.30
C ARG A 30 17.06 24.17 -1.72
N SER A 31 17.20 22.84 -1.57
CA SER A 31 16.12 21.85 -1.87
C SER A 31 15.53 21.18 -0.62
N TRP A 32 15.57 21.86 0.54
CA TRP A 32 15.39 21.27 1.86
C TRP A 32 14.22 21.88 2.66
N HIS A 33 12.98 21.76 2.16
CA HIS A 33 11.79 22.35 2.83
C HIS A 33 10.60 21.42 3.16
N SER A 34 10.75 20.10 3.05
CA SER A 34 9.71 19.12 3.47
C SER A 34 10.14 18.22 4.65
N MET A 35 10.47 18.81 5.81
CA MET A 35 10.36 18.26 7.20
C MET A 35 11.07 19.18 8.21
N HIS A 36 10.60 19.23 9.46
CA HIS A 36 11.01 20.22 10.47
C HIS A 36 12.50 20.13 10.90
N ARG A 37 13.19 21.28 10.92
CA ARG A 37 14.64 21.39 11.23
C ARG A 37 15.06 20.82 12.60
N ARG A 38 14.19 20.86 13.62
CA ARG A 38 14.53 20.51 15.01
C ARG A 38 14.72 19.00 15.24
N GLU A 39 13.95 18.16 14.55
CA GLU A 39 13.98 16.70 14.75
C GLU A 39 15.24 16.06 14.16
N LYS A 40 15.66 16.54 12.98
CA LYS A 40 16.90 16.09 12.32
C LYS A 40 18.12 16.31 13.22
N ALA A 41 18.25 17.50 13.80
CA ALA A 41 19.36 17.84 14.68
C ALA A 41 19.47 16.87 15.88
N CYS A 42 18.37 16.58 16.58
CA CYS A 42 18.40 15.69 17.74
C CYS A 42 18.86 14.26 17.41
N TYR A 43 18.34 13.64 16.34
CA TYR A 43 18.71 12.25 16.01
C TYR A 43 20.15 12.11 15.49
N TYR A 44 20.64 13.06 14.69
CA TYR A 44 22.05 13.05 14.27
C TYR A 44 22.99 13.38 15.45
N LEU A 45 22.61 14.33 16.32
CA LEU A 45 23.38 14.62 17.53
C LEU A 45 23.44 13.39 18.45
N LEU A 46 22.32 12.68 18.67
CA LEU A 46 22.26 11.44 19.45
C LEU A 46 23.18 10.34 18.90
N ALA A 47 23.20 10.13 17.59
CA ALA A 47 24.04 9.11 16.97
C ALA A 47 25.53 9.49 17.00
N ILE A 48 25.86 10.78 16.83
CA ILE A 48 27.24 11.27 16.92
C ILE A 48 27.73 11.23 18.38
N VAL A 49 26.91 11.66 19.32
CA VAL A 49 27.21 11.67 20.77
C VAL A 49 27.39 10.25 21.32
N SER A 50 26.57 9.27 20.92
CA SER A 50 26.75 7.87 21.35
C SER A 50 27.99 7.23 20.75
N VAL A 51 28.29 7.49 19.46
CA VAL A 51 29.52 7.03 18.81
C VAL A 51 30.77 7.67 19.43
N LEU A 52 30.74 8.98 19.73
CA LEU A 52 31.84 9.67 20.43
C LEU A 52 32.03 9.18 21.87
N ALA A 53 30.95 8.84 22.60
CA ALA A 53 31.05 8.23 23.92
C ALA A 53 31.73 6.83 23.86
N ILE A 54 31.38 6.02 22.85
CA ILE A 54 31.99 4.70 22.60
C ILE A 54 33.48 4.84 22.19
N PHE A 55 33.82 5.80 21.32
CA PHE A 55 35.22 6.05 20.94
C PHE A 55 36.06 6.68 22.07
N GLY A 56 35.47 7.55 22.88
CA GLY A 56 36.12 8.07 24.09
C GLY A 56 36.46 6.96 25.09
N TRP A 57 35.56 5.97 25.21
CA TRP A 57 35.79 4.76 26.02
C TRP A 57 36.88 3.84 25.44
N MET A 58 36.88 3.59 24.12
CA MET A 58 37.99 2.88 23.46
C MET A 58 39.33 3.63 23.58
N GLY A 59 39.33 4.96 23.60
CA GLY A 59 40.51 5.78 23.86
C GLY A 59 41.02 5.69 25.30
N THR A 60 40.14 5.47 26.29
CA THR A 60 40.57 5.28 27.70
C THR A 60 41.21 3.94 28.01
N TYR A 61 40.96 2.89 27.21
CA TYR A 61 41.52 1.55 27.44
C TYR A 61 42.64 1.15 26.45
N ARG A 62 43.16 2.12 25.68
CA ARG A 62 44.17 1.87 24.62
C ARG A 62 45.62 1.69 25.13
N SER A 63 45.80 1.37 26.40
CA SER A 63 47.11 1.04 27.00
C SER A 63 47.41 -0.47 27.06
N ALA A 64 46.47 -1.33 26.64
CA ALA A 64 46.58 -2.79 26.83
C ALA A 64 46.76 -3.61 25.54
N ILE A 65 46.54 -3.04 24.34
CA ILE A 65 46.68 -3.78 23.08
C ILE A 65 47.27 -2.88 21.99
N ASN A 66 48.46 -3.23 21.51
CA ASN A 66 49.07 -2.66 20.31
C ASN A 66 49.87 -3.77 19.56
N SER A 67 50.11 -3.57 18.27
CA SER A 67 50.46 -4.59 17.25
C SER A 67 49.28 -5.52 16.87
N SER A 68 49.00 -5.84 15.60
CA SER A 68 49.73 -5.61 14.33
C SER A 68 48.77 -5.37 13.14
N VAL A 69 49.32 -4.97 11.98
CA VAL A 69 48.65 -4.46 10.75
C VAL A 69 49.42 -5.07 9.54
N PRO A 70 48.80 -5.57 8.43
CA PRO A 70 48.49 -4.68 7.28
C PRO A 70 47.38 -5.06 6.25
N GLN A 71 46.85 -3.99 5.63
CA GLN A 71 46.49 -3.74 4.21
C GLN A 71 45.73 -4.77 3.32
N ILE A 72 44.80 -4.25 2.50
CA ILE A 72 44.94 -4.06 1.03
C ILE A 72 43.72 -3.30 0.47
N LEU A 73 43.96 -2.38 -0.48
CA LEU A 73 42.91 -1.70 -1.26
C LEU A 73 43.37 -1.49 -2.71
N SER A 74 42.80 -2.26 -3.64
CA SER A 74 42.72 -2.01 -5.09
C SER A 74 41.65 -2.97 -5.64
N SER A 75 40.94 -2.74 -6.75
CA SER A 75 40.85 -1.64 -7.72
C SER A 75 39.44 -1.68 -8.32
N PHE A 76 38.97 -0.67 -9.06
CA PHE A 76 38.07 -0.88 -10.21
C PHE A 76 37.97 0.37 -11.11
N HIS A 77 38.06 0.14 -12.42
CA HIS A 77 38.00 1.18 -13.47
C HIS A 77 36.58 1.68 -13.74
N VAL A 78 36.46 2.94 -14.17
CA VAL A 78 35.23 3.54 -14.70
C VAL A 78 35.34 3.69 -16.22
N ARG A 79 34.37 3.17 -16.98
CA ARG A 79 34.19 3.50 -18.40
C ARG A 79 33.19 4.65 -18.55
N ASN A 80 33.53 5.62 -19.39
CA ASN A 80 32.62 6.69 -19.81
C ASN A 80 31.67 6.19 -20.92
N VAL A 81 30.45 6.71 -20.96
CA VAL A 81 29.51 6.57 -22.09
C VAL A 81 28.96 7.97 -22.41
N ARG A 82 28.84 8.27 -23.71
CA ARG A 82 28.30 9.54 -24.23
C ARG A 82 26.80 9.69 -23.95
N GLN A 83 26.31 10.91 -24.14
CA GLN A 83 24.96 11.34 -23.85
C GLN A 83 24.38 11.95 -25.13
N ASP A 84 23.40 11.27 -25.73
CA ASP A 84 22.65 11.77 -26.89
C ASP A 84 21.25 12.19 -26.45
N ASN A 85 20.77 13.31 -26.99
CA ASN A 85 19.46 13.88 -26.67
C ASN A 85 18.40 13.37 -27.67
N ALA A 86 17.18 13.12 -27.19
CA ALA A 86 16.01 12.89 -28.04
C ALA A 86 14.90 13.86 -27.62
N GLU A 87 14.30 14.53 -28.59
CA GLU A 87 13.28 15.57 -28.39
C GLU A 87 11.91 14.97 -28.10
N ALA A 88 11.07 15.71 -27.36
CA ALA A 88 9.71 15.29 -27.03
C ALA A 88 8.72 15.80 -28.09
N SER A 89 7.92 14.91 -28.65
CA SER A 89 6.83 15.23 -29.58
C SER A 89 5.67 15.93 -28.85
N GLN A 90 5.22 17.07 -29.39
CA GLN A 90 3.99 17.74 -28.95
C GLN A 90 2.77 16.82 -29.15
N TYR A 91 1.82 16.90 -28.22
CA TYR A 91 0.46 16.39 -28.39
C TYR A 91 -0.52 17.56 -28.53
N GLU A 92 -1.63 17.32 -29.23
CA GLU A 92 -2.61 18.33 -29.65
C GLU A 92 -3.41 18.92 -28.47
N ASN A 93 -4.00 20.10 -28.69
CA ASN A 93 -4.80 20.82 -27.70
C ASN A 93 -6.10 20.07 -27.35
N ASP A 94 -6.22 19.62 -26.10
CA ASP A 94 -7.52 19.35 -25.48
C ASP A 94 -8.17 20.70 -25.11
N ASP A 95 -9.03 21.24 -25.97
CA ASP A 95 -10.00 22.27 -25.57
C ASP A 95 -10.98 21.64 -24.57
N LEU A 96 -10.73 21.86 -23.28
CA LEU A 96 -11.51 21.29 -22.18
C LEU A 96 -12.95 21.81 -22.18
N LEU A 97 -13.85 21.08 -22.85
CA LEU A 97 -15.31 21.31 -22.90
C LEU A 97 -16.00 21.40 -21.51
N PHE A 98 -15.34 20.98 -20.43
CA PHE A 98 -15.87 21.01 -19.06
C PHE A 98 -14.74 21.01 -18.03
N HIS A 99 -14.81 21.85 -17.00
CA HIS A 99 -13.81 21.87 -15.94
C HIS A 99 -14.19 20.92 -14.78
N PRO A 100 -13.25 20.17 -14.15
CA PRO A 100 -13.55 19.23 -13.05
C PRO A 100 -14.24 19.82 -11.80
N PHE A 101 -14.41 21.15 -11.74
CA PHE A 101 -15.05 21.85 -10.63
C PHE A 101 -16.47 22.36 -10.94
N ASP A 102 -16.95 22.21 -12.18
CA ASP A 102 -18.23 22.76 -12.66
C ASP A 102 -19.45 21.91 -12.23
N ASN A 103 -19.23 20.83 -11.47
CA ASN A 103 -20.29 20.05 -10.83
C ASN A 103 -20.51 20.52 -9.38
N GLU A 104 -21.77 20.65 -8.94
CA GLU A 104 -22.10 21.11 -7.58
C GLU A 104 -21.68 20.12 -6.48
N CYS A 105 -21.67 18.82 -6.79
CA CYS A 105 -21.19 17.78 -5.88
C CYS A 105 -19.74 18.03 -5.40
N LYS A 106 -18.89 18.58 -6.28
CA LYS A 106 -17.48 18.90 -6.00
C LYS A 106 -16.74 17.75 -5.33
N PHE A 107 -17.02 16.52 -5.78
CA PHE A 107 -16.55 15.28 -5.13
C PHE A 107 -15.06 15.30 -4.81
N ALA A 108 -14.69 14.65 -3.71
CA ALA A 108 -13.30 14.59 -3.27
C ALA A 108 -12.41 13.92 -4.35
N MET A 109 -11.34 14.60 -4.75
CA MET A 109 -10.33 14.07 -5.67
C MET A 109 -9.02 13.83 -4.91
N PRO A 110 -8.88 12.71 -4.18
CA PRO A 110 -7.71 12.46 -3.37
C PRO A 110 -6.45 12.28 -4.22
N ASN A 111 -5.33 12.78 -3.72
CA ASN A 111 -4.02 12.53 -4.33
C ASN A 111 -3.69 11.02 -4.29
N ALA A 112 -3.26 10.45 -5.42
CA ALA A 112 -2.87 9.04 -5.53
C ALA A 112 -1.72 8.64 -4.59
N TYR A 113 -0.97 9.60 -4.03
CA TYR A 113 0.10 9.38 -3.04
C TYR A 113 -0.15 10.13 -1.72
N ALA A 114 -1.41 10.34 -1.33
CA ALA A 114 -1.79 11.07 -0.12
C ALA A 114 -1.13 10.54 1.17
N SER A 115 -0.77 11.46 2.06
CA SER A 115 0.19 11.25 3.17
C SER A 115 -0.28 10.25 4.25
N ASP A 116 -1.57 9.95 4.32
CA ASP A 116 -2.18 9.01 5.25
C ASP A 116 -2.33 7.58 4.69
N ILE A 117 -2.22 7.41 3.36
CA ILE A 117 -2.23 6.12 2.68
C ILE A 117 -0.89 5.74 2.04
N VAL A 118 0.05 6.68 1.90
CA VAL A 118 1.39 6.44 1.32
C VAL A 118 2.20 5.36 2.06
N SER A 119 1.78 4.96 3.26
CA SER A 119 2.38 3.85 4.01
C SER A 119 1.91 2.45 3.61
N PHE A 120 0.90 2.32 2.73
CA PHE A 120 0.32 1.04 2.28
C PHE A 120 0.89 0.51 0.95
N HIS A 121 1.99 1.08 0.46
CA HIS A 121 2.77 0.52 -0.65
C HIS A 121 3.64 -0.67 -0.18
N VAL A 122 3.98 -1.58 -1.10
CA VAL A 122 5.15 -2.44 -0.91
C VAL A 122 6.43 -1.61 -1.08
N GLY A 123 7.36 -1.73 -0.13
CA GLY A 123 8.63 -0.98 -0.14
C GLY A 123 9.57 -1.35 -1.30
N GLU A 124 9.27 -2.42 -2.02
CA GLU A 124 9.87 -2.84 -3.28
C GLU A 124 8.68 -3.21 -4.18
N ARG A 125 8.47 -2.50 -5.32
CA ARG A 125 7.33 -2.76 -6.22
C ARG A 125 7.33 -4.22 -6.67
N LEU A 126 6.33 -4.99 -6.26
CA LEU A 126 6.25 -6.43 -6.50
C LEU A 126 5.65 -6.68 -7.89
N ARG A 127 6.30 -6.15 -8.93
CA ARG A 127 5.81 -6.12 -10.32
C ARG A 127 5.55 -7.51 -10.91
N GLN A 128 6.25 -8.52 -10.42
CA GLN A 128 6.11 -9.91 -10.86
C GLN A 128 6.24 -10.84 -9.66
N LEU A 129 5.29 -11.78 -9.55
CA LEU A 129 5.32 -12.84 -8.56
C LEU A 129 6.11 -14.03 -9.10
N LYS A 130 7.27 -14.34 -8.49
CA LYS A 130 8.06 -15.53 -8.87
C LYS A 130 7.45 -16.80 -8.26
N CYS A 131 6.62 -17.47 -9.04
CA CYS A 131 6.06 -18.76 -8.70
C CYS A 131 7.05 -19.89 -9.02
N LYS A 132 7.12 -20.89 -8.13
CA LYS A 132 7.90 -22.11 -8.35
C LYS A 132 7.04 -23.12 -9.10
N TYR A 133 7.68 -23.88 -9.98
CA TYR A 133 7.14 -25.15 -10.46
C TYR A 133 7.43 -26.19 -9.38
N ASP A 134 6.38 -26.62 -8.68
CA ASP A 134 6.48 -27.68 -7.67
C ASP A 134 6.34 -29.08 -8.31
N ASP A 135 5.67 -29.16 -9.47
CA ASP A 135 5.43 -30.37 -10.26
C ASP A 135 5.90 -30.20 -11.72
N TYR A 136 6.10 -31.32 -12.42
CA TYR A 136 6.41 -31.34 -13.85
C TYR A 136 5.11 -31.39 -14.66
N ASP A 137 4.88 -30.39 -15.50
CA ASP A 137 3.74 -30.41 -16.41
C ASP A 137 3.93 -31.49 -17.49
N PHE A 138 2.89 -32.30 -17.70
CA PHE A 138 2.78 -33.22 -18.85
C PHE A 138 1.96 -32.59 -19.99
N ALA A 139 1.35 -31.43 -19.74
CA ALA A 139 0.48 -30.72 -20.65
C ALA A 139 0.57 -29.20 -20.44
N THR A 140 0.58 -28.46 -21.53
CA THR A 140 0.57 -26.98 -21.55
C THR A 140 -0.54 -26.48 -22.48
N MET A 141 -0.99 -25.25 -22.23
CA MET A 141 -1.88 -24.51 -23.11
C MET A 141 -1.11 -23.32 -23.70
N ASP A 142 -1.32 -23.03 -24.99
CA ASP A 142 -0.81 -21.81 -25.61
C ASP A 142 -1.65 -20.57 -25.31
N SER A 143 -1.22 -19.39 -25.77
CA SER A 143 -1.89 -18.11 -25.51
C SER A 143 -3.28 -17.97 -26.14
N GLU A 144 -3.58 -18.78 -27.16
CA GLU A 144 -4.86 -18.80 -27.88
C GLU A 144 -5.86 -19.76 -27.21
N GLY A 145 -5.35 -20.84 -26.62
CA GLY A 145 -6.13 -21.80 -25.83
C GLY A 145 -6.01 -23.26 -26.27
N TYR A 146 -5.10 -23.57 -27.19
CA TYR A 146 -4.90 -24.93 -27.68
C TYR A 146 -3.88 -25.66 -26.79
N MET A 147 -4.07 -26.98 -26.72
CA MET A 147 -3.33 -27.86 -25.83
C MET A 147 -2.20 -28.57 -26.55
N TYR A 148 -1.10 -28.80 -25.82
CA TYR A 148 -0.03 -29.72 -26.19
C TYR A 148 0.23 -30.67 -25.03
N VAL A 149 0.26 -31.97 -25.31
CA VAL A 149 0.60 -33.02 -24.32
C VAL A 149 1.93 -33.64 -24.70
N HIS A 150 2.90 -33.63 -23.78
CA HIS A 150 4.30 -33.99 -24.01
C HIS A 150 4.76 -35.04 -22.98
N PRO A 151 4.23 -36.28 -23.05
CA PRO A 151 4.27 -37.23 -21.93
C PRO A 151 5.66 -37.82 -21.64
N HIS A 152 6.64 -37.54 -22.50
CA HIS A 152 7.97 -38.15 -22.47
C HIS A 152 9.09 -37.21 -22.00
N PHE A 153 8.93 -35.90 -22.11
CA PHE A 153 10.00 -34.90 -21.91
C PHE A 153 9.78 -33.97 -20.70
N THR A 154 9.14 -34.50 -19.66
CA THR A 154 8.83 -33.75 -18.43
C THR A 154 10.06 -33.45 -17.57
N GLN A 155 11.11 -34.28 -17.65
CA GLN A 155 12.44 -34.00 -17.12
C GLN A 155 13.49 -34.25 -18.19
N PHE A 156 14.23 -33.23 -18.64
CA PHE A 156 15.44 -33.47 -19.43
C PHE A 156 16.63 -33.71 -18.48
N PRO A 157 17.44 -34.79 -18.64
CA PRO A 157 17.43 -35.79 -19.73
C PRO A 157 16.59 -37.05 -19.46
N THR A 158 15.93 -37.17 -18.30
CA THR A 158 15.18 -38.36 -17.86
C THR A 158 13.85 -38.55 -18.61
N VAL A 159 13.88 -39.25 -19.75
CA VAL A 159 12.66 -39.56 -20.53
C VAL A 159 11.70 -40.45 -19.73
N THR A 160 10.47 -39.98 -19.54
CA THR A 160 9.41 -40.75 -18.89
C THR A 160 8.71 -41.65 -19.91
N LYS A 161 8.81 -42.98 -19.72
CA LYS A 161 8.20 -43.99 -20.61
C LYS A 161 6.84 -44.45 -20.11
N ASP A 162 6.03 -45.00 -21.02
CA ASP A 162 4.78 -45.71 -20.74
C ASP A 162 3.70 -44.86 -20.03
N VAL A 163 3.66 -43.57 -20.36
CA VAL A 163 2.64 -42.62 -19.90
C VAL A 163 1.61 -42.38 -20.99
N LYS A 164 0.32 -42.51 -20.66
CA LYS A 164 -0.82 -42.13 -21.51
C LYS A 164 -1.70 -41.11 -20.82
N CYS A 165 -2.14 -40.10 -21.57
CA CYS A 165 -2.89 -38.95 -21.09
C CYS A 165 -4.27 -38.88 -21.75
N LYS A 166 -5.28 -38.49 -20.97
CA LYS A 166 -6.66 -38.30 -21.46
C LYS A 166 -7.16 -36.90 -21.15
N VAL A 167 -7.96 -36.36 -22.07
CA VAL A 167 -8.78 -35.17 -21.87
C VAL A 167 -10.08 -35.60 -21.20
N ILE A 168 -10.44 -34.97 -20.08
CA ILE A 168 -11.63 -35.32 -19.31
C ILE A 168 -12.47 -34.06 -19.14
N PHE A 169 -13.58 -33.99 -19.86
CA PHE A 169 -14.44 -32.80 -19.92
C PHE A 169 -15.30 -32.66 -18.66
N LEU A 170 -15.44 -31.41 -18.19
CA LEU A 170 -16.10 -31.06 -16.93
C LEU A 170 -17.31 -30.16 -17.14
N GLU A 171 -18.43 -30.53 -16.54
CA GLU A 171 -19.63 -29.70 -16.44
C GLU A 171 -20.12 -29.59 -14.98
N GLY A 172 -21.29 -28.98 -14.77
CA GLY A 172 -21.91 -28.84 -13.45
C GLY A 172 -21.75 -27.44 -12.87
N GLY A 173 -21.58 -27.35 -11.54
CA GLY A 173 -21.56 -26.06 -10.85
C GLY A 173 -22.93 -25.35 -10.76
N ILE A 174 -24.01 -26.07 -11.05
CA ILE A 174 -25.39 -25.58 -11.15
C ILE A 174 -26.24 -26.17 -9.99
N ARG A 175 -27.26 -25.42 -9.56
CA ARG A 175 -28.23 -25.78 -8.51
C ARG A 175 -29.34 -26.64 -9.10
N SER A 176 -29.53 -27.86 -8.58
CA SER A 176 -30.64 -28.74 -8.96
C SER A 176 -31.44 -29.20 -7.72
N LYS A 177 -32.57 -29.90 -7.94
CA LYS A 177 -33.37 -30.49 -6.85
C LYS A 177 -32.58 -31.46 -5.96
N THR A 178 -31.52 -32.07 -6.48
CA THR A 178 -30.70 -33.10 -5.81
C THR A 178 -29.26 -32.69 -5.54
N SER A 179 -28.79 -31.57 -6.13
CA SER A 179 -27.40 -31.13 -6.03
C SER A 179 -27.28 -29.64 -5.71
N ASN A 180 -26.50 -29.32 -4.69
CA ASN A 180 -26.04 -27.96 -4.43
C ASN A 180 -24.91 -27.61 -5.42
N ALA A 181 -24.86 -26.35 -5.90
CA ALA A 181 -23.92 -25.80 -6.90
C ALA A 181 -22.41 -25.75 -6.51
N LYS A 182 -21.91 -26.83 -5.89
CA LYS A 182 -20.56 -27.03 -5.34
C LYS A 182 -19.79 -28.17 -5.98
N LYS A 183 -20.40 -28.92 -6.90
CA LYS A 183 -19.79 -30.07 -7.57
C LYS A 183 -19.75 -29.85 -9.07
N TYR A 184 -18.63 -30.21 -9.67
CA TYR A 184 -18.52 -30.49 -11.09
C TYR A 184 -18.76 -32.00 -11.32
N VAL A 185 -18.92 -32.41 -12.58
CA VAL A 185 -19.02 -33.81 -13.02
C VAL A 185 -18.13 -34.03 -14.25
N GLU A 186 -17.50 -35.21 -14.32
CA GLU A 186 -16.76 -35.68 -15.50
C GLU A 186 -17.78 -36.25 -16.50
N VAL A 187 -17.96 -35.59 -17.66
CA VAL A 187 -19.04 -35.92 -18.62
C VAL A 187 -18.57 -36.73 -19.83
N ALA A 188 -17.28 -36.66 -20.17
CA ALA A 188 -16.68 -37.38 -21.28
C ALA A 188 -15.18 -37.53 -21.07
N THR A 189 -14.60 -38.61 -21.61
CA THR A 189 -13.15 -38.87 -21.61
C THR A 189 -12.70 -39.24 -23.01
N VAL A 190 -11.64 -38.58 -23.50
CA VAL A 190 -11.06 -38.77 -24.84
C VAL A 190 -9.54 -38.90 -24.72
N GLU A 191 -8.89 -39.74 -25.52
CA GLU A 191 -7.41 -39.81 -25.54
C GLU A 191 -6.81 -38.47 -25.98
N ALA A 192 -5.75 -38.02 -25.30
CA ALA A 192 -5.08 -36.76 -25.63
C ALA A 192 -4.00 -36.97 -26.71
N PRO A 193 -4.02 -36.22 -27.84
CA PRO A 193 -2.97 -36.30 -28.85
C PRO A 193 -1.57 -35.97 -28.30
N GLU A 194 -0.66 -36.93 -28.43
CA GLU A 194 0.73 -36.80 -27.97
C GLU A 194 1.57 -35.99 -28.98
N ASN A 195 2.32 -35.00 -28.48
CA ASN A 195 3.22 -34.14 -29.24
C ASN A 195 2.56 -33.47 -30.46
N LYS A 196 1.26 -33.16 -30.36
CA LYS A 196 0.49 -32.41 -31.36
C LYS A 196 -0.30 -31.30 -30.67
N ARG A 197 -0.51 -30.21 -31.41
CA ARG A 197 -1.47 -29.16 -31.04
C ARG A 197 -2.90 -29.66 -31.21
N PHE A 198 -3.76 -29.43 -30.22
CA PHE A 198 -5.17 -29.77 -30.34
C PHE A 198 -6.11 -28.83 -29.58
N LEU A 199 -7.32 -28.66 -30.11
CA LEU A 199 -8.45 -28.08 -29.42
C LEU A 199 -9.17 -29.18 -28.63
N ALA A 200 -9.20 -29.06 -27.30
CA ALA A 200 -10.16 -29.79 -26.47
C ALA A 200 -11.47 -28.98 -26.42
N ASN A 201 -12.52 -29.45 -27.08
CA ASN A 201 -13.75 -28.67 -27.28
C ASN A 201 -14.67 -28.67 -26.06
N GLY A 202 -14.33 -27.87 -25.06
CA GLY A 202 -15.13 -27.63 -23.85
C GLY A 202 -14.52 -26.54 -22.97
N ASP A 203 -15.33 -25.85 -22.18
CA ASP A 203 -14.88 -24.71 -21.36
C ASP A 203 -14.00 -25.13 -20.16
N ALA A 204 -14.14 -26.37 -19.68
CA ALA A 204 -13.38 -26.90 -18.57
C ALA A 204 -13.03 -28.37 -18.81
N PHE A 205 -11.76 -28.75 -18.61
CA PHE A 205 -11.32 -30.13 -18.68
C PHE A 205 -10.08 -30.39 -17.81
N PHE A 206 -9.90 -31.63 -17.36
CA PHE A 206 -8.60 -32.11 -16.91
C PHE A 206 -7.79 -32.67 -18.09
N ILE A 207 -6.46 -32.53 -18.03
CA ILE A 207 -5.56 -33.54 -18.59
C ILE A 207 -5.13 -34.45 -17.44
N ARG A 208 -5.47 -35.74 -17.54
CA ARG A 208 -5.13 -36.78 -16.54
C ARG A 208 -4.22 -37.81 -17.20
N CYS A 209 -3.01 -38.00 -16.68
CA CYS A 209 -2.03 -38.95 -17.21
C CYS A 209 -1.76 -40.10 -16.23
N HIS A 210 -1.66 -41.31 -16.78
CA HIS A 210 -1.32 -42.52 -16.04
C HIS A 210 -0.07 -43.16 -16.63
N GLN A 211 0.80 -43.67 -15.75
CA GLN A 211 1.97 -44.45 -16.12
C GLN A 211 1.74 -45.92 -15.81
N LYS A 212 2.16 -46.84 -16.69
CA LYS A 212 2.17 -48.28 -16.39
C LYS A 212 3.27 -48.59 -15.36
N GLU A 213 2.94 -49.33 -14.31
CA GLU A 213 3.93 -49.76 -13.32
C GLU A 213 4.81 -50.89 -13.89
N LYS A 214 6.12 -50.84 -13.62
CA LYS A 214 7.08 -51.82 -14.16
C LYS A 214 6.75 -53.23 -13.66
N GLY A 215 6.54 -54.15 -14.61
CA GLY A 215 6.28 -55.56 -14.31
C GLY A 215 4.83 -55.90 -13.90
N THR A 216 3.90 -54.95 -13.94
CA THR A 216 2.48 -55.22 -13.66
C THR A 216 1.58 -54.68 -14.79
N ASN A 217 0.29 -55.04 -14.77
CA ASN A 217 -0.72 -54.41 -15.63
C ASN A 217 -1.40 -53.20 -14.97
N ASN A 218 -0.94 -52.78 -13.79
CA ASN A 218 -1.52 -51.65 -13.07
C ASN A 218 -1.00 -50.32 -13.63
N THR A 219 -1.86 -49.30 -13.57
CA THR A 219 -1.54 -47.95 -14.02
C THR A 219 -1.72 -46.95 -12.89
N LYS A 220 -0.69 -46.16 -12.60
CA LYS A 220 -0.69 -45.13 -11.55
C LYS A 220 -0.92 -43.75 -12.15
N GLN A 221 -1.80 -42.94 -11.57
CA GLN A 221 -1.94 -41.54 -11.97
C GLN A 221 -0.64 -40.78 -11.61
N VAL A 222 -0.01 -40.17 -12.61
CA VAL A 222 1.25 -39.42 -12.45
C VAL A 222 1.08 -37.91 -12.65
N PHE A 223 -0.01 -37.48 -13.29
CA PHE A 223 -0.32 -36.07 -13.50
C PHE A 223 -1.83 -35.85 -13.59
N GLN A 224 -2.30 -34.74 -13.02
CA GLN A 224 -3.62 -34.20 -13.27
C GLN A 224 -3.61 -32.68 -13.12
N LYS A 225 -3.96 -31.96 -14.18
CA LYS A 225 -4.10 -30.50 -14.17
C LYS A 225 -5.39 -30.10 -14.87
N VAL A 226 -6.06 -29.08 -14.33
CA VAL A 226 -7.30 -28.53 -14.89
C VAL A 226 -6.98 -27.31 -15.75
N PHE A 227 -7.70 -27.18 -16.86
CA PHE A 227 -7.50 -26.16 -17.88
C PHE A 227 -8.83 -25.49 -18.24
N ALA A 228 -8.79 -24.19 -18.53
CA ALA A 228 -9.95 -23.43 -18.97
C ALA A 228 -9.93 -23.29 -20.51
N GLY A 229 -10.70 -24.14 -21.17
CA GLY A 229 -10.89 -24.11 -22.61
C GLY A 229 -11.90 -23.05 -23.04
N MET A 230 -12.34 -23.14 -24.30
CA MET A 230 -13.45 -22.35 -24.81
C MET A 230 -14.16 -23.18 -25.88
N THR A 231 -15.44 -23.45 -25.67
CA THR A 231 -16.22 -24.31 -26.58
C THR A 231 -16.41 -23.63 -27.94
N ASP A 232 -15.96 -24.27 -29.01
CA ASP A 232 -16.29 -23.92 -30.38
C ASP A 232 -17.65 -24.52 -30.74
N PHE A 233 -18.69 -23.67 -30.76
CA PHE A 233 -20.08 -24.07 -31.04
C PHE A 233 -20.31 -24.56 -32.48
N MET A 234 -19.33 -24.40 -33.38
CA MET A 234 -19.39 -24.98 -34.73
C MET A 234 -18.89 -26.43 -34.78
N LYS A 235 -18.37 -26.95 -33.67
CA LYS A 235 -17.81 -28.30 -33.54
C LYS A 235 -18.57 -29.09 -32.49
N GLU A 236 -18.60 -30.40 -32.65
CA GLU A 236 -19.22 -31.29 -31.66
C GLU A 236 -18.49 -31.18 -30.31
N LYS A 237 -19.28 -30.98 -29.25
CA LYS A 237 -18.79 -30.75 -27.88
C LYS A 237 -18.11 -32.01 -27.33
N HIS A 238 -17.19 -31.83 -26.39
CA HIS A 238 -16.50 -32.93 -25.69
C HIS A 238 -15.66 -33.84 -26.61
N LYS A 239 -15.22 -33.31 -27.75
CA LYS A 239 -14.28 -33.96 -28.67
C LYS A 239 -12.96 -33.20 -28.74
N VAL A 240 -11.94 -33.90 -29.22
CA VAL A 240 -10.59 -33.36 -29.44
C VAL A 240 -10.33 -33.25 -30.94
N TYR A 241 -9.84 -32.09 -31.37
CA TYR A 241 -9.53 -31.80 -32.78
C TYR A 241 -8.06 -31.44 -32.89
N ILE A 242 -7.29 -32.14 -33.71
CA ILE A 242 -5.91 -31.75 -34.04
C ILE A 242 -5.96 -30.47 -34.88
N VAL A 243 -5.06 -29.52 -34.59
CA VAL A 243 -5.00 -28.21 -35.26
C VAL A 243 -3.57 -28.01 -35.78
N ASP A 244 -3.42 -27.34 -36.93
CA ASP A 244 -2.10 -26.95 -37.42
C ASP A 244 -1.50 -25.86 -36.51
N ASP A 245 -0.17 -25.82 -36.36
CA ASP A 245 0.52 -24.74 -35.61
C ASP A 245 0.43 -23.39 -36.35
N THR A 246 0.20 -23.39 -37.66
CA THR A 246 0.14 -22.19 -38.50
C THR A 246 -0.96 -22.28 -39.55
N GLU A 247 -2.16 -21.74 -39.27
CA GLU A 247 -3.26 -21.71 -40.25
C GLU A 247 -2.94 -20.84 -41.48
N SER A 248 -2.11 -19.80 -41.30
CA SER A 248 -1.67 -18.91 -42.38
C SER A 248 -0.71 -19.56 -43.38
N PHE A 249 -0.18 -20.76 -43.10
CA PHE A 249 0.80 -21.43 -43.95
C PHE A 249 0.40 -22.88 -44.24
N ASP A 250 0.64 -23.37 -45.45
CA ASP A 250 0.49 -24.79 -45.74
C ASP A 250 1.65 -25.60 -45.14
N LYS A 251 1.58 -26.93 -45.27
CA LYS A 251 2.61 -27.86 -44.74
C LYS A 251 4.00 -27.69 -45.37
N PHE A 252 4.13 -26.83 -46.39
CA PHE A 252 5.37 -26.49 -47.06
C PHE A 252 5.84 -25.06 -46.72
N GLY A 253 5.19 -24.38 -45.76
CA GLY A 253 5.53 -23.00 -45.38
C GLY A 253 5.09 -21.95 -46.41
N ARG A 254 4.21 -22.28 -47.35
CA ARG A 254 3.66 -21.32 -48.32
C ARG A 254 2.43 -20.65 -47.74
N LYS A 255 2.33 -19.32 -47.87
CA LYS A 255 1.21 -18.54 -47.32
C LYS A 255 -0.11 -19.00 -47.95
N ARG A 256 -1.06 -19.48 -47.15
CA ARG A 256 -2.42 -19.77 -47.60
C ARG A 256 -3.11 -18.45 -47.96
N LYS A 257 -4.08 -18.49 -48.88
CA LYS A 257 -5.00 -17.36 -49.05
C LYS A 257 -5.74 -17.19 -47.72
N GLY A 258 -5.64 -16.01 -47.11
CA GLY A 258 -6.28 -15.75 -45.82
C GLY A 258 -7.79 -15.93 -45.90
N PRO A 259 -8.47 -16.20 -44.77
CA PRO A 259 -9.92 -16.20 -44.73
C PRO A 259 -10.45 -14.85 -45.26
N GLU A 260 -11.59 -14.87 -45.94
CA GLU A 260 -12.25 -13.63 -46.35
C GLU A 260 -12.55 -12.78 -45.12
N LYS A 261 -12.40 -11.45 -45.28
CA LYS A 261 -12.58 -10.50 -44.19
C LYS A 261 -14.07 -10.50 -43.83
N LEU A 262 -14.43 -11.21 -42.76
CA LEU A 262 -15.80 -11.29 -42.24
C LEU A 262 -16.38 -9.87 -42.10
N GLU A 263 -17.68 -9.71 -42.42
CA GLU A 263 -18.35 -8.42 -42.23
C GLU A 263 -18.16 -7.92 -40.79
N GLN A 264 -17.87 -6.62 -40.66
CA GLN A 264 -17.87 -5.95 -39.37
C GLN A 264 -19.24 -6.15 -38.67
N PRO A 265 -19.30 -6.52 -37.38
CA PRO A 265 -20.58 -6.81 -36.74
C PRO A 265 -21.45 -5.56 -36.70
N ARG A 266 -22.72 -5.68 -37.08
CA ARG A 266 -23.67 -4.54 -37.11
C ARG A 266 -24.11 -4.05 -35.72
N ARG A 267 -23.53 -4.61 -34.65
CA ARG A 267 -23.82 -4.32 -33.24
C ARG A 267 -22.54 -4.29 -32.45
N TYR A 268 -22.44 -3.36 -31.51
CA TYR A 268 -21.33 -3.32 -30.57
C TYR A 268 -21.41 -4.44 -29.54
N SER A 269 -20.24 -4.96 -29.18
CA SER A 269 -20.05 -5.90 -28.07
C SER A 269 -19.75 -5.16 -26.77
N VAL A 270 -19.77 -5.87 -25.64
CA VAL A 270 -19.39 -5.35 -24.32
C VAL A 270 -18.42 -6.33 -23.64
N ASP A 271 -17.26 -5.86 -23.20
CA ASP A 271 -16.32 -6.68 -22.43
C ASP A 271 -15.88 -5.99 -21.14
N ILE A 272 -16.15 -6.63 -20.01
CA ILE A 272 -15.90 -6.09 -18.68
C ILE A 272 -14.85 -6.93 -17.95
N LEU A 273 -13.74 -6.30 -17.59
CA LEU A 273 -12.75 -6.79 -16.63
C LEU A 273 -12.89 -6.02 -15.31
N ALA A 274 -13.40 -6.69 -14.29
CA ALA A 274 -13.67 -6.11 -12.99
C ALA A 274 -12.77 -6.70 -11.89
N PHE A 275 -12.16 -5.84 -11.08
CA PHE A 275 -11.36 -6.22 -9.92
C PHE A 275 -12.07 -5.83 -8.63
N ASP A 276 -12.23 -6.78 -7.71
CA ASP A 276 -12.78 -6.53 -6.38
C ASP A 276 -11.93 -5.46 -5.65
N SER A 277 -12.55 -4.63 -4.81
CA SER A 277 -11.81 -3.77 -3.85
C SER A 277 -10.82 -2.79 -4.50
N THR A 278 -11.05 -2.41 -5.76
CA THR A 278 -10.15 -1.61 -6.60
C THR A 278 -10.68 -0.19 -6.84
N SER A 279 -9.98 0.81 -6.29
CA SER A 279 -10.31 2.24 -6.48
C SER A 279 -9.55 2.88 -7.64
N ARG A 280 -10.05 4.00 -8.16
CA ARG A 280 -9.39 4.77 -9.23
C ARG A 280 -7.94 5.12 -8.87
N THR A 281 -7.74 5.73 -7.70
CA THR A 281 -6.41 6.17 -7.25
C THR A 281 -5.52 5.03 -6.78
N MET A 282 -6.09 3.91 -6.31
CA MET A 282 -5.34 2.66 -6.09
C MET A 282 -4.80 2.12 -7.43
N THR A 283 -5.60 2.13 -8.49
CA THR A 283 -5.17 1.70 -9.82
C THR A 283 -4.07 2.62 -10.37
N MET A 284 -4.23 3.94 -10.26
CA MET A 284 -3.18 4.91 -10.65
C MET A 284 -1.86 4.70 -9.90
N ARG A 285 -1.93 4.33 -8.62
CA ARG A 285 -0.77 4.10 -7.74
C ARG A 285 -0.07 2.75 -7.97
N HIS A 286 -0.84 1.69 -8.24
CA HIS A 286 -0.36 0.30 -8.24
C HIS A 286 -0.36 -0.36 -9.64
N MET A 287 -1.04 0.20 -10.64
CA MET A 287 -1.02 -0.27 -12.04
C MET A 287 -0.64 0.84 -13.04
N PRO A 288 0.47 1.57 -12.84
CA PRO A 288 0.80 2.73 -13.67
C PRO A 288 1.01 2.38 -15.15
N ARG A 289 1.50 1.18 -15.50
CA ARG A 289 1.70 0.79 -16.91
C ARG A 289 0.39 0.49 -17.60
N THR A 290 -0.54 -0.14 -16.88
CA THR A 290 -1.90 -0.40 -17.35
C THR A 290 -2.64 0.92 -17.54
N VAL A 291 -2.54 1.87 -16.60
CA VAL A 291 -3.15 3.21 -16.75
C VAL A 291 -2.57 3.98 -17.94
N GLU A 292 -1.25 3.93 -18.16
CA GLU A 292 -0.61 4.52 -19.33
C GLU A 292 -1.10 3.86 -20.65
N MET A 293 -1.27 2.54 -20.67
CA MET A 293 -1.80 1.82 -21.83
C MET A 293 -3.28 2.14 -22.08
N MET A 294 -4.10 2.17 -21.02
CA MET A 294 -5.51 2.58 -21.08
C MET A 294 -5.66 3.97 -21.69
N HIS A 295 -4.83 4.94 -21.27
CA HIS A 295 -4.80 6.28 -21.87
C HIS A 295 -4.46 6.22 -23.36
N LYS A 296 -3.40 5.50 -23.75
CA LYS A 296 -3.00 5.34 -25.17
C LYS A 296 -4.06 4.66 -26.04
N LEU A 297 -4.91 3.81 -25.47
CA LEU A 297 -5.98 3.12 -26.17
C LEU A 297 -7.33 3.88 -26.15
N GLY A 298 -7.40 5.07 -25.54
CA GLY A 298 -8.61 5.88 -25.48
C GLY A 298 -9.64 5.43 -24.43
N TYR A 299 -9.21 4.85 -23.31
CA TYR A 299 -10.09 4.63 -22.15
C TYR A 299 -10.28 5.92 -21.38
N GLU A 300 -11.54 6.32 -21.20
CA GLU A 300 -11.94 7.46 -20.39
C GLU A 300 -12.27 7.03 -18.97
N ILE A 301 -11.68 7.69 -17.97
CA ILE A 301 -11.90 7.41 -16.55
C ILE A 301 -12.98 8.34 -16.01
N LEU A 302 -14.00 7.78 -15.35
CA LEU A 302 -15.03 8.57 -14.68
C LEU A 302 -14.53 9.06 -13.32
N TYR A 303 -14.36 10.37 -13.17
CA TYR A 303 -13.80 10.97 -11.95
C TYR A 303 -14.84 11.13 -10.84
N GLY A 304 -16.12 11.30 -11.19
CA GLY A 304 -17.23 11.39 -10.24
C GLY A 304 -17.92 10.07 -9.90
N TYR A 305 -17.45 8.94 -10.46
CA TYR A 305 -18.10 7.63 -10.24
C TYR A 305 -18.03 7.21 -8.78
N THR A 306 -19.21 7.03 -8.18
CA THR A 306 -19.41 6.77 -6.75
C THR A 306 -20.33 5.58 -6.58
N LYS A 307 -19.92 4.63 -5.72
CA LYS A 307 -20.65 3.39 -5.48
C LYS A 307 -21.95 3.62 -4.71
N VAL A 308 -23.00 2.85 -5.01
CA VAL A 308 -24.31 2.94 -4.32
C VAL A 308 -24.39 2.13 -3.02
N GLY A 309 -23.53 1.13 -2.83
CA GLY A 309 -23.60 0.22 -1.66
C GLY A 309 -22.27 -0.27 -1.09
N ASP A 310 -22.33 -1.02 0.01
CA ASP A 310 -21.13 -1.34 0.81
C ASP A 310 -20.19 -2.37 0.17
N ASN A 311 -20.76 -3.38 -0.50
CA ASN A 311 -20.13 -4.64 -0.89
C ASN A 311 -20.37 -4.96 -2.38
N SER A 312 -19.75 -6.01 -2.92
CA SER A 312 -19.69 -6.26 -4.36
C SER A 312 -21.07 -6.39 -5.02
N MET A 313 -22.00 -7.19 -4.46
CA MET A 313 -23.29 -7.49 -5.15
C MET A 313 -24.19 -6.27 -5.30
N VAL A 314 -24.32 -5.46 -4.25
CA VAL A 314 -25.12 -4.23 -4.26
C VAL A 314 -24.55 -3.13 -5.17
N ASN A 315 -23.34 -3.34 -5.72
CA ASN A 315 -22.74 -2.45 -6.73
C ASN A 315 -22.72 -3.07 -8.13
N LEU A 316 -22.53 -4.38 -8.26
CA LEU A 316 -22.46 -5.07 -9.55
C LEU A 316 -23.84 -5.45 -10.10
N GLU A 317 -24.81 -5.80 -9.24
CA GLU A 317 -26.16 -6.11 -9.68
C GLU A 317 -26.85 -4.90 -10.35
N PRO A 318 -26.80 -3.67 -9.78
CA PRO A 318 -27.36 -2.50 -10.46
C PRO A 318 -26.73 -2.20 -11.81
N ILE A 319 -25.43 -2.50 -12.02
CA ILE A 319 -24.77 -2.31 -13.33
C ILE A 319 -25.25 -3.36 -14.33
N LEU A 320 -25.28 -4.63 -13.91
CA LEU A 320 -25.42 -5.77 -14.81
C LEU A 320 -26.88 -6.16 -15.06
N ALA A 321 -27.79 -5.88 -14.14
CA ALA A 321 -29.22 -6.19 -14.21
C ALA A 321 -30.13 -4.96 -14.12
N GLY A 322 -29.70 -3.89 -13.43
CA GLY A 322 -30.43 -2.62 -13.38
C GLY A 322 -31.47 -2.58 -12.27
N ASP A 323 -32.74 -2.46 -12.66
CA ASP A 323 -33.86 -2.43 -11.72
C ASP A 323 -34.58 -3.77 -11.69
N ILE A 324 -34.64 -4.38 -10.49
CA ILE A 324 -35.35 -5.64 -10.26
C ILE A 324 -36.66 -5.42 -9.47
N PRO A 325 -37.75 -6.16 -9.78
CA PRO A 325 -39.04 -5.98 -9.11
C PRO A 325 -38.98 -6.12 -7.58
N GLU A 326 -38.17 -7.05 -7.07
CA GLU A 326 -38.02 -7.29 -5.63
C GLU A 326 -37.35 -6.12 -4.90
N ALA A 327 -36.49 -5.36 -5.58
CA ALA A 327 -35.87 -4.15 -5.05
C ALA A 327 -36.85 -2.97 -5.08
N LEU A 328 -37.55 -2.77 -6.20
CA LEU A 328 -38.55 -1.71 -6.35
C LEU A 328 -39.74 -1.85 -5.39
N ALA A 329 -40.05 -3.08 -4.96
CA ALA A 329 -41.08 -3.37 -3.94
C ALA A 329 -40.65 -3.03 -2.49
N GLU A 330 -39.36 -2.78 -2.23
CA GLU A 330 -38.88 -2.33 -0.92
C GLU A 330 -39.07 -0.81 -0.75
N LYS A 331 -39.09 -0.32 0.50
CA LYS A 331 -39.22 1.13 0.75
C LYS A 331 -37.97 1.87 0.28
N LYS A 332 -38.13 2.87 -0.60
CA LYS A 332 -37.04 3.76 -1.07
C LYS A 332 -36.21 4.36 0.07
N HIS A 333 -36.88 4.74 1.17
CA HIS A 333 -36.28 5.42 2.31
C HIS A 333 -36.09 4.51 3.53
N ASP A 334 -34.96 4.66 4.20
CA ASP A 334 -34.70 4.07 5.50
C ASP A 334 -35.15 5.00 6.66
N ASN A 335 -34.89 4.59 7.89
CA ASN A 335 -35.28 5.34 9.10
C ASN A 335 -34.58 6.71 9.25
N SER A 336 -33.54 6.99 8.44
CA SER A 336 -32.88 8.29 8.36
C SER A 336 -33.39 9.16 7.20
N SER A 337 -34.45 8.74 6.51
CA SER A 337 -35.02 9.37 5.30
C SER A 337 -34.10 9.37 4.07
N ASP A 338 -32.98 8.66 4.12
CA ASP A 338 -32.01 8.50 3.03
C ASP A 338 -32.24 7.17 2.29
N ILE A 339 -31.52 6.92 1.19
CA ILE A 339 -31.67 5.73 0.35
C ILE A 339 -31.47 4.44 1.16
N ASN A 340 -32.48 3.57 1.11
CA ASN A 340 -32.48 2.26 1.74
C ASN A 340 -31.71 1.23 0.91
N LYS A 341 -30.75 0.54 1.53
CA LYS A 341 -29.97 -0.52 0.86
C LYS A 341 -30.83 -1.64 0.27
N ASN A 342 -31.98 -1.98 0.88
CA ASN A 342 -32.87 -3.04 0.39
C ASN A 342 -33.61 -2.62 -0.89
N TRP A 343 -33.81 -1.32 -1.11
CA TRP A 343 -34.36 -0.77 -2.36
C TRP A 343 -33.32 -0.75 -3.49
N ILE A 344 -32.04 -0.92 -3.19
CA ILE A 344 -31.00 -1.22 -4.18
C ILE A 344 -30.96 -2.73 -4.39
N LEU A 345 -30.62 -3.51 -3.35
CA LEU A 345 -30.57 -4.98 -3.39
C LEU A 345 -31.17 -5.59 -2.10
N PRO A 346 -32.31 -6.29 -2.17
CA PRO A 346 -32.98 -6.85 -0.99
C PRO A 346 -32.16 -7.90 -0.23
N THR A 347 -31.75 -7.57 1.00
CA THR A 347 -30.82 -8.43 1.77
C THR A 347 -31.45 -9.66 2.45
N THR A 348 -32.77 -9.85 2.34
CA THR A 348 -33.54 -10.89 3.05
C THR A 348 -34.41 -11.78 2.15
N LYS A 349 -34.57 -11.44 0.86
CA LYS A 349 -35.52 -12.11 -0.05
C LYS A 349 -35.04 -13.46 -0.59
N LYS A 350 -33.73 -13.74 -0.53
CA LYS A 350 -33.11 -14.91 -1.20
C LYS A 350 -33.51 -14.97 -2.68
N LEU A 351 -33.11 -13.95 -3.42
CA LEU A 351 -33.30 -13.84 -4.86
C LEU A 351 -32.75 -15.08 -5.56
N ASP A 352 -33.46 -15.58 -6.58
CA ASP A 352 -32.87 -16.57 -7.48
C ASP A 352 -31.99 -15.83 -8.48
N PRO A 353 -30.65 -15.97 -8.43
CA PRO A 353 -29.77 -15.26 -9.34
C PRO A 353 -29.99 -15.67 -10.81
N THR A 354 -30.67 -16.79 -11.05
CA THR A 354 -31.05 -17.24 -12.40
C THR A 354 -32.17 -16.41 -13.01
N LEU A 355 -32.97 -15.68 -12.22
CA LEU A 355 -34.09 -14.87 -12.71
C LEU A 355 -33.72 -13.39 -12.97
N LEU A 356 -32.54 -12.95 -12.53
CA LEU A 356 -32.08 -11.56 -12.71
C LEU A 356 -31.98 -11.19 -14.21
N PRO A 357 -32.45 -10.00 -14.63
CA PRO A 357 -32.52 -9.57 -16.03
C PRO A 357 -31.18 -9.04 -16.56
N PHE A 358 -30.12 -9.86 -16.47
CA PHE A 358 -28.78 -9.44 -16.86
C PHE A 358 -28.67 -8.98 -18.32
N LEU A 359 -27.92 -7.92 -18.58
CA LEU A 359 -27.69 -7.34 -19.92
C LEU A 359 -27.19 -8.38 -20.95
N TRP A 360 -26.33 -9.32 -20.53
CA TRP A 360 -25.85 -10.38 -21.42
C TRP A 360 -26.96 -11.34 -21.84
N LYS A 361 -27.96 -11.61 -20.98
CA LYS A 361 -29.14 -12.40 -21.37
C LYS A 361 -29.96 -11.64 -22.41
N ILE A 362 -30.19 -10.34 -22.21
CA ILE A 362 -30.90 -9.49 -23.17
C ILE A 362 -30.20 -9.54 -24.54
N MET A 363 -28.87 -9.43 -24.58
CA MET A 363 -28.11 -9.51 -25.83
C MET A 363 -28.16 -10.90 -26.47
N LYS A 364 -28.08 -11.97 -25.68
CA LYS A 364 -28.20 -13.35 -26.16
C LYS A 364 -29.60 -13.67 -26.69
N GLU A 365 -30.63 -13.42 -25.90
CA GLU A 365 -32.02 -13.79 -26.17
C GLU A 365 -32.63 -12.97 -27.30
N LYS A 366 -32.30 -11.67 -27.41
CA LYS A 366 -32.84 -10.81 -28.48
C LYS A 366 -32.00 -10.79 -29.76
N TYR A 367 -30.69 -10.98 -29.68
CA TYR A 367 -29.77 -10.74 -30.80
C TYR A 367 -28.77 -11.87 -31.08
N GLY A 368 -28.84 -12.99 -30.34
CA GLY A 368 -27.95 -14.15 -30.55
C GLY A 368 -26.49 -13.91 -30.16
N CYS A 369 -26.21 -12.85 -29.39
CA CYS A 369 -24.84 -12.50 -28.99
C CYS A 369 -24.22 -13.58 -28.08
N ARG A 370 -22.92 -13.84 -28.24
CA ARG A 370 -22.17 -14.81 -27.43
C ARG A 370 -21.87 -14.26 -26.06
N THR A 371 -21.97 -15.08 -25.02
CA THR A 371 -21.89 -14.62 -23.63
C THR A 371 -20.86 -15.38 -22.81
N MET A 372 -20.10 -14.68 -21.96
CA MET A 372 -19.19 -15.28 -21.00
C MET A 372 -19.41 -14.72 -19.60
N PHE A 373 -19.38 -15.61 -18.61
CA PHE A 373 -19.35 -15.27 -17.20
C PHE A 373 -18.25 -16.04 -16.47
N ASN A 374 -17.37 -15.30 -15.79
CA ASN A 374 -16.13 -15.82 -15.21
C ASN A 374 -15.85 -15.14 -13.85
N ASP A 375 -16.05 -15.84 -12.73
CA ASP A 375 -15.86 -15.28 -11.37
C ASP A 375 -14.79 -16.01 -10.53
N ASP A 376 -13.72 -15.30 -10.17
CA ASP A 376 -12.67 -15.79 -9.27
C ASP A 376 -12.89 -15.33 -7.82
N ILE A 377 -13.59 -16.17 -7.04
CA ILE A 377 -13.95 -15.90 -5.64
C ILE A 377 -13.03 -16.63 -4.62
N ALA A 378 -11.88 -17.15 -5.04
CA ALA A 378 -10.86 -17.85 -4.22
C ALA A 378 -11.28 -19.11 -3.41
N VAL A 379 -12.57 -19.48 -3.35
CA VAL A 379 -13.09 -20.66 -2.62
C VAL A 379 -14.27 -21.35 -3.34
N SER A 380 -14.24 -22.69 -3.41
CA SER A 380 -15.23 -23.52 -4.12
C SER A 380 -16.69 -23.38 -3.64
N TYR A 381 -16.93 -22.98 -2.39
CA TYR A 381 -18.28 -22.88 -1.82
C TYR A 381 -18.95 -21.50 -1.96
N ARG A 382 -18.28 -20.52 -2.58
CA ARG A 382 -18.83 -19.21 -2.94
C ARG A 382 -18.81 -19.01 -4.45
N GLY A 383 -19.51 -17.99 -4.90
CA GLY A 383 -19.56 -17.43 -6.25
C GLY A 383 -20.21 -16.05 -6.09
N ILE A 384 -19.98 -15.13 -7.02
CA ILE A 384 -20.37 -13.71 -6.91
C ILE A 384 -21.88 -13.59 -6.58
N PHE A 385 -22.76 -14.07 -7.45
CA PHE A 385 -24.21 -14.15 -7.22
C PHE A 385 -24.67 -15.42 -6.47
N HIS A 386 -23.77 -16.13 -5.79
CA HIS A 386 -24.10 -17.32 -4.96
C HIS A 386 -24.00 -17.03 -3.46
N TYR A 387 -23.53 -15.84 -3.09
CA TYR A 387 -23.22 -15.44 -1.73
C TYR A 387 -23.54 -13.94 -1.54
N PRO A 388 -24.05 -13.52 -0.37
CA PRO A 388 -24.40 -14.31 0.80
C PRO A 388 -25.76 -15.00 0.69
N ARG A 389 -25.93 -16.12 1.42
CA ARG A 389 -27.16 -16.95 1.48
C ARG A 389 -28.43 -16.25 2.00
N ARG A 390 -28.35 -14.96 2.35
CA ARG A 390 -29.50 -14.13 2.76
C ARG A 390 -30.03 -13.31 1.57
N GLU A 391 -29.12 -12.82 0.75
CA GLU A 391 -29.39 -12.10 -0.50
C GLU A 391 -29.76 -13.09 -1.62
N PHE A 392 -28.99 -14.17 -1.81
CA PHE A 392 -29.14 -15.09 -2.95
C PHE A 392 -29.40 -16.55 -2.55
N GLN A 393 -30.14 -17.25 -3.42
CA GLN A 393 -30.18 -18.72 -3.45
C GLN A 393 -28.83 -19.29 -3.89
N PHE A 394 -28.57 -20.55 -3.54
CA PHE A 394 -27.23 -21.12 -3.67
C PHE A 394 -26.93 -21.62 -5.10
N GLY A 395 -26.50 -20.71 -5.97
CA GLY A 395 -26.14 -21.01 -7.36
C GLY A 395 -27.26 -20.77 -8.36
N PHE A 396 -26.92 -20.63 -9.64
CA PHE A 396 -27.88 -20.60 -10.75
C PHE A 396 -28.49 -21.98 -11.01
N THR A 397 -29.71 -22.07 -11.56
CA THR A 397 -30.38 -23.34 -11.93
C THR A 397 -30.11 -23.78 -13.38
N THR A 398 -29.55 -22.90 -14.20
CA THR A 398 -29.09 -23.16 -15.58
C THR A 398 -27.73 -22.46 -15.80
N PRO A 399 -26.96 -22.79 -16.86
CA PRO A 399 -25.82 -21.98 -17.26
C PRO A 399 -26.30 -20.59 -17.67
N ILE A 400 -25.79 -19.54 -17.01
CA ILE A 400 -26.24 -18.15 -17.24
C ILE A 400 -25.55 -17.44 -18.42
N ALA A 401 -24.58 -18.09 -19.06
CA ALA A 401 -23.83 -17.60 -20.20
C ALA A 401 -23.45 -18.80 -21.09
N ASP A 402 -23.06 -18.56 -22.35
CA ASP A 402 -22.58 -19.61 -23.26
C ASP A 402 -21.29 -20.26 -22.74
N HIS A 403 -20.38 -19.43 -22.21
CA HIS A 403 -19.21 -19.87 -21.46
C HIS A 403 -19.38 -19.55 -19.97
N TYR A 404 -19.40 -20.60 -19.15
CA TYR A 404 -19.60 -20.49 -17.70
C TYR A 404 -18.53 -21.26 -16.94
N TYR A 405 -17.51 -20.56 -16.45
CA TYR A 405 -16.26 -21.15 -15.93
C TYR A 405 -16.34 -21.76 -14.52
N ARG A 406 -17.56 -21.90 -13.97
CA ARG A 406 -17.79 -22.49 -12.65
C ARG A 406 -17.27 -23.92 -12.49
N PRO A 407 -17.36 -24.85 -13.47
CA PRO A 407 -16.79 -26.18 -13.35
C PRO A 407 -15.25 -26.15 -13.24
N TYR A 408 -14.58 -25.34 -14.07
CA TYR A 408 -13.13 -25.11 -14.00
C TYR A 408 -12.72 -24.64 -12.60
N TYR A 409 -13.40 -23.59 -12.11
CA TYR A 409 -13.17 -23.02 -10.79
C TYR A 409 -13.39 -24.04 -9.66
N LEU A 410 -14.46 -24.83 -9.72
CA LEU A 410 -14.74 -25.87 -8.74
C LEU A 410 -13.66 -26.96 -8.72
N ALA A 411 -13.10 -27.31 -9.87
CA ALA A 411 -11.98 -28.25 -9.99
C ALA A 411 -10.66 -27.66 -9.48
N VAL A 412 -10.36 -26.39 -9.74
CA VAL A 412 -9.21 -25.67 -9.15
C VAL A 412 -9.29 -25.72 -7.61
N TYR A 413 -10.42 -25.30 -7.02
CA TYR A 413 -10.59 -25.15 -5.57
C TYR A 413 -11.14 -26.39 -4.86
N GLN A 414 -11.10 -27.56 -5.49
CA GLN A 414 -11.46 -28.83 -4.83
C GLN A 414 -10.36 -29.29 -3.87
N ASN A 415 -9.12 -29.33 -4.36
CA ASN A 415 -7.96 -29.86 -3.65
C ASN A 415 -6.87 -28.80 -3.39
N TRP A 416 -7.13 -27.55 -3.75
CA TRP A 416 -6.21 -26.43 -3.54
C TRP A 416 -6.90 -25.29 -2.79
N THR A 417 -6.34 -24.92 -1.64
CA THR A 417 -6.68 -23.66 -0.95
C THR A 417 -5.90 -22.53 -1.61
N TYR A 418 -6.58 -21.43 -1.90
CA TYR A 418 -6.00 -20.27 -2.57
C TYR A 418 -4.64 -19.83 -1.98
N LYS A 419 -3.67 -19.69 -2.87
CA LYS A 419 -2.38 -19.03 -2.70
C LYS A 419 -2.13 -18.17 -3.93
N ALA A 420 -1.25 -17.17 -3.84
CA ALA A 420 -0.94 -16.32 -4.98
C ALA A 420 -0.27 -17.07 -6.16
N CYS A 421 0.37 -18.22 -5.90
CA CYS A 421 0.97 -19.09 -6.92
C CYS A 421 0.24 -20.44 -7.02
N LYS A 422 0.04 -20.91 -8.26
CA LYS A 422 -0.42 -22.26 -8.61
C LYS A 422 0.28 -22.75 -9.88
N ASP A 423 0.77 -23.98 -9.85
CA ASP A 423 1.32 -24.71 -10.99
C ASP A 423 2.36 -23.91 -11.82
N GLY A 424 3.32 -23.27 -11.14
CA GLY A 424 4.36 -22.43 -11.77
C GLY A 424 3.94 -21.01 -12.16
N GLY A 425 2.64 -20.68 -12.12
CA GLY A 425 2.10 -19.38 -12.49
C GLY A 425 1.28 -18.70 -11.39
N GLN A 426 0.72 -17.54 -11.73
CA GLN A 426 -0.20 -16.78 -10.88
C GLN A 426 -1.63 -17.01 -11.37
N ILE A 427 -2.52 -17.54 -10.52
CA ILE A 427 -3.83 -18.05 -10.95
C ILE A 427 -4.72 -16.97 -11.61
N GLN A 428 -4.58 -15.70 -11.20
CA GLN A 428 -5.33 -14.59 -11.76
C GLN A 428 -5.04 -14.32 -13.24
N GLN A 429 -3.84 -14.68 -13.71
CA GLN A 429 -3.47 -14.53 -15.12
C GLN A 429 -4.37 -15.41 -16.01
N GLU A 430 -4.88 -16.54 -15.50
CA GLU A 430 -5.80 -17.38 -16.28
C GLU A 430 -7.19 -16.74 -16.41
N PHE A 431 -7.70 -16.09 -15.36
CA PHE A 431 -8.96 -15.35 -15.46
C PHE A 431 -8.85 -14.16 -16.43
N ILE A 432 -7.71 -13.46 -16.44
CA ILE A 432 -7.41 -12.38 -17.40
C ILE A 432 -7.21 -12.95 -18.82
N ASN A 433 -6.56 -14.12 -18.98
CA ASN A 433 -6.45 -14.83 -20.26
C ASN A 433 -7.83 -15.17 -20.84
N LEU A 434 -8.78 -15.61 -20.03
CA LEU A 434 -10.13 -15.94 -20.49
C LEU A 434 -10.86 -14.71 -21.02
N TRP A 435 -10.78 -13.58 -20.31
CA TRP A 435 -11.27 -12.29 -20.80
C TRP A 435 -10.64 -11.91 -22.15
N ARG A 436 -9.30 -11.93 -22.24
CA ARG A 436 -8.58 -11.61 -23.49
C ARG A 436 -8.97 -12.55 -24.64
N ARG A 437 -8.93 -13.86 -24.40
CA ARG A 437 -9.22 -14.91 -25.39
C ARG A 437 -10.67 -14.82 -25.89
N PHE A 438 -11.62 -14.51 -25.01
CA PHE A 438 -13.03 -14.37 -25.37
C PHE A 438 -13.25 -13.19 -26.33
N ALA A 439 -12.76 -12.00 -25.98
CA ALA A 439 -12.87 -10.81 -26.83
C ALA A 439 -12.20 -11.01 -28.21
N ILE A 440 -11.01 -11.64 -28.27
CA ILE A 440 -10.35 -11.97 -29.54
C ILE A 440 -11.16 -13.02 -30.33
N ARG A 441 -11.59 -14.12 -29.70
CA ARG A 441 -12.31 -15.23 -30.35
C ARG A 441 -13.65 -14.81 -30.96
N TYR A 442 -14.28 -13.79 -30.38
CA TYR A 442 -15.59 -13.29 -30.80
C TYR A 442 -15.56 -11.88 -31.38
N LYS A 443 -14.40 -11.29 -31.69
CA LYS A 443 -14.29 -9.93 -32.27
C LYS A 443 -15.19 -9.65 -33.47
N SER A 444 -15.47 -10.66 -34.29
CA SER A 444 -16.32 -10.60 -35.49
C SER A 444 -17.77 -11.07 -35.26
N ILE A 445 -18.22 -11.22 -34.02
CA ILE A 445 -19.59 -11.62 -33.65
C ILE A 445 -20.03 -10.76 -32.45
N CYS A 446 -21.31 -10.38 -32.36
CA CYS A 446 -21.82 -9.69 -31.16
C CYS A 446 -21.56 -10.54 -29.89
N HIS A 447 -21.03 -9.94 -28.84
CA HIS A 447 -20.73 -10.64 -27.59
C HIS A 447 -20.87 -9.76 -26.32
N PHE A 448 -21.04 -10.42 -25.18
CA PHE A 448 -20.95 -9.83 -23.84
C PHE A 448 -20.05 -10.69 -22.94
N GLY A 449 -18.89 -10.17 -22.54
CA GLY A 449 -17.97 -10.82 -21.61
C GLY A 449 -17.96 -10.17 -20.23
N PHE A 450 -18.12 -10.95 -19.16
CA PHE A 450 -17.94 -10.49 -17.78
C PHE A 450 -16.92 -11.36 -17.04
N THR A 451 -15.81 -10.75 -16.62
CA THR A 451 -14.80 -11.36 -15.74
C THR A 451 -14.65 -10.55 -14.45
N PHE A 452 -14.77 -11.21 -13.30
CA PHE A 452 -14.61 -10.60 -11.98
C PHE A 452 -13.56 -11.32 -11.13
N ILE A 453 -12.61 -10.57 -10.58
CA ILE A 453 -11.45 -11.11 -9.85
C ILE A 453 -11.45 -10.61 -8.39
N THR A 454 -11.82 -11.49 -7.45
CA THR A 454 -11.77 -11.24 -5.98
C THR A 454 -10.44 -11.64 -5.35
N SER A 455 -9.86 -12.78 -5.78
CA SER A 455 -8.75 -13.42 -5.07
C SER A 455 -7.48 -12.55 -4.94
N LEU A 456 -7.29 -11.58 -5.84
CA LEU A 456 -6.11 -10.72 -5.89
C LEU A 456 -6.12 -9.63 -4.81
N THR A 457 -7.23 -8.91 -4.70
CA THR A 457 -7.28 -7.54 -4.16
C THR A 457 -8.16 -7.40 -2.92
N HIS A 458 -9.14 -8.28 -2.71
CA HIS A 458 -10.13 -8.19 -1.62
C HIS A 458 -9.51 -8.06 -0.22
N GLU A 459 -8.41 -8.79 0.06
CA GLU A 459 -7.71 -8.70 1.36
C GLU A 459 -6.64 -7.60 1.40
N ALA A 460 -6.03 -7.27 0.25
CA ALA A 460 -4.88 -6.38 0.16
C ALA A 460 -4.72 -5.78 -1.26
N GLY A 461 -5.30 -4.59 -1.48
CA GLY A 461 -5.31 -3.93 -2.79
C GLY A 461 -3.96 -3.73 -3.48
N PHE A 462 -2.84 -3.60 -2.74
CA PHE A 462 -1.50 -3.44 -3.34
C PHE A 462 -1.01 -4.68 -4.10
N LEU A 463 -1.63 -5.86 -3.91
CA LEU A 463 -1.27 -7.07 -4.66
C LEU A 463 -1.57 -6.96 -6.16
N ILE A 464 -2.40 -6.00 -6.57
CA ILE A 464 -2.69 -5.70 -7.98
C ILE A 464 -1.43 -5.30 -8.78
N GLU A 465 -0.36 -4.82 -8.10
CA GLU A 465 0.95 -4.56 -8.74
C GLU A 465 1.52 -5.78 -9.48
N THR A 466 1.17 -6.99 -9.03
CA THR A 466 1.69 -8.25 -9.60
C THR A 466 1.15 -8.57 -11.00
N VAL A 467 0.06 -7.91 -11.42
CA VAL A 467 -0.57 -8.11 -12.74
C VAL A 467 -0.52 -6.87 -13.64
N ASP A 468 0.09 -5.76 -13.22
CA ASP A 468 0.20 -4.52 -14.02
C ASP A 468 0.83 -4.78 -15.40
N ASP A 469 1.97 -5.48 -15.42
CA ASP A 469 2.64 -5.89 -16.67
C ASP A 469 1.76 -6.79 -17.55
N PHE A 470 0.94 -7.64 -16.93
CA PHE A 470 0.13 -8.66 -17.61
C PHE A 470 -1.16 -8.09 -18.20
N VAL A 471 -1.87 -7.23 -17.47
CA VAL A 471 -3.06 -6.52 -17.96
C VAL A 471 -2.67 -5.53 -19.05
N LYS A 472 -1.57 -4.78 -18.86
CA LYS A 472 -0.99 -3.92 -19.92
C LYS A 472 -0.72 -4.70 -21.21
N SER A 473 -0.13 -5.89 -21.13
CA SER A 473 0.17 -6.70 -22.33
C SER A 473 -1.11 -7.29 -22.94
N SER A 474 -2.07 -7.70 -22.11
CA SER A 474 -3.38 -8.18 -22.58
C SER A 474 -4.17 -7.11 -23.33
N LEU A 475 -4.03 -5.83 -22.94
CA LEU A 475 -4.62 -4.70 -23.65
C LEU A 475 -3.95 -4.42 -25.00
N GLU A 476 -2.62 -4.58 -25.09
CA GLU A 476 -1.91 -4.53 -26.37
C GLU A 476 -2.36 -5.66 -27.30
N ASP A 477 -2.45 -6.89 -26.80
CA ASP A 477 -2.94 -8.04 -27.56
C ASP A 477 -4.35 -7.79 -28.12
N LEU A 478 -5.25 -7.22 -27.31
CA LEU A 478 -6.62 -6.87 -27.74
C LEU A 478 -6.62 -5.81 -28.85
N SER A 479 -5.77 -4.79 -28.73
CA SER A 479 -5.63 -3.73 -29.73
C SER A 479 -5.02 -4.27 -31.04
N MET A 480 -3.95 -5.06 -30.97
CA MET A 480 -3.29 -5.67 -32.13
C MET A 480 -4.15 -6.71 -32.86
N ASN A 481 -5.20 -7.21 -32.22
CA ASN A 481 -6.15 -8.15 -32.79
C ASN A 481 -7.47 -7.48 -33.21
N ASP A 482 -7.58 -6.14 -33.25
CA ASP A 482 -8.80 -5.39 -33.58
C ASP A 482 -9.99 -5.71 -32.64
N ALA A 483 -9.77 -6.37 -31.50
CA ALA A 483 -10.83 -6.82 -30.61
C ALA A 483 -11.52 -5.66 -29.86
N LEU A 484 -10.86 -4.49 -29.82
CA LEU A 484 -11.40 -3.25 -29.27
C LEU A 484 -12.21 -2.43 -30.29
N ASP A 485 -12.12 -2.70 -31.60
CA ASP A 485 -12.69 -1.80 -32.61
C ASP A 485 -14.21 -1.76 -32.62
N ASN A 486 -14.86 -2.88 -32.27
CA ASN A 486 -16.31 -3.02 -32.21
C ASN A 486 -16.84 -3.35 -30.79
N SER A 487 -16.00 -3.20 -29.75
CA SER A 487 -16.40 -3.47 -28.36
C SER A 487 -16.34 -2.24 -27.48
N VAL A 488 -17.34 -2.10 -26.59
CA VAL A 488 -17.27 -1.24 -25.42
C VAL A 488 -16.50 -2.00 -24.35
N SER A 489 -15.25 -1.61 -24.14
CA SER A 489 -14.38 -2.26 -23.17
C SER A 489 -14.37 -1.49 -21.84
N VAL A 490 -14.63 -2.19 -20.74
CA VAL A 490 -14.75 -1.62 -19.40
C VAL A 490 -13.73 -2.27 -18.47
N ILE A 491 -12.91 -1.44 -17.82
CA ILE A 491 -12.05 -1.87 -16.71
C ILE A 491 -12.51 -1.14 -15.45
N MET A 492 -12.89 -1.89 -14.42
CA MET A 492 -13.58 -1.32 -13.27
C MET A 492 -13.25 -2.00 -11.93
N GLY A 493 -13.64 -1.33 -10.85
CA GLY A 493 -13.86 -1.94 -9.54
C GLY A 493 -15.33 -1.88 -9.14
N ASP A 494 -15.74 -2.79 -8.27
CA ASP A 494 -17.06 -2.80 -7.63
C ASP A 494 -17.15 -1.78 -6.48
N HIS A 495 -16.09 -1.69 -5.70
CA HIS A 495 -15.82 -0.72 -4.64
C HIS A 495 -14.29 -0.61 -4.44
N GLY A 496 -13.79 0.40 -3.73
CA GLY A 496 -12.38 0.42 -3.32
C GLY A 496 -12.07 -0.50 -2.14
N ASN A 497 -10.83 -0.46 -1.64
CA ASN A 497 -10.41 -1.40 -0.58
C ASN A 497 -11.12 -1.13 0.76
N ARG A 498 -11.99 -2.06 1.12
CA ARG A 498 -12.85 -2.02 2.30
C ARG A 498 -12.36 -2.85 3.49
N ILE A 499 -11.17 -3.45 3.39
CA ILE A 499 -10.58 -4.37 4.38
C ILE A 499 -9.22 -3.84 4.86
N GLY A 500 -8.73 -4.36 5.99
CA GLY A 500 -7.44 -3.98 6.55
C GLY A 500 -7.42 -2.57 7.14
N LEU A 501 -6.22 -2.01 7.28
CA LEU A 501 -6.01 -0.73 8.00
C LEU A 501 -6.31 0.51 7.14
N VAL A 502 -6.28 0.39 5.81
CA VAL A 502 -6.47 1.53 4.89
C VAL A 502 -7.84 2.19 5.03
N GLN A 503 -8.90 1.42 5.30
CA GLN A 503 -10.26 1.93 5.56
C GLN A 503 -10.38 2.88 6.77
N TYR A 504 -9.37 2.90 7.66
CA TYR A 504 -9.35 3.78 8.82
C TYR A 504 -8.63 5.12 8.59
N SER A 505 -7.91 5.25 7.48
CA SER A 505 -7.35 6.51 6.99
C SER A 505 -8.48 7.45 6.50
N TYR A 506 -8.16 8.72 6.23
CA TYR A 506 -9.12 9.64 5.61
C TYR A 506 -9.25 9.31 4.12
N THR A 507 -8.13 9.23 3.41
CA THR A 507 -8.11 9.01 1.96
C THR A 507 -8.68 7.65 1.59
N GLY A 508 -8.34 6.61 2.33
CA GLY A 508 -8.86 5.26 2.11
C GLY A 508 -10.40 5.17 2.21
N ARG A 509 -11.07 6.06 2.96
CA ARG A 509 -12.54 6.12 2.98
C ARG A 509 -13.14 6.73 1.73
N ILE A 510 -12.42 7.64 1.07
CA ILE A 510 -12.79 8.16 -0.26
C ILE A 510 -12.55 7.07 -1.30
N GLU A 511 -11.34 6.48 -1.31
CA GLU A 511 -10.99 5.40 -2.24
C GLU A 511 -11.99 4.24 -2.19
N GLU A 512 -12.41 3.83 -0.99
CA GLU A 512 -13.39 2.78 -0.76
C GLU A 512 -14.78 3.05 -1.38
N ARG A 513 -15.11 4.32 -1.64
CA ARG A 513 -16.37 4.80 -2.24
C ARG A 513 -16.27 5.17 -3.71
N MET A 514 -15.05 5.39 -4.21
CA MET A 514 -14.76 5.79 -5.59
C MET A 514 -13.96 4.69 -6.31
N PRO A 515 -14.62 3.56 -6.65
CA PRO A 515 -14.04 2.50 -7.47
C PRO A 515 -13.46 3.03 -8.80
N LEU A 516 -12.59 2.24 -9.42
CA LEU A 516 -12.23 2.47 -10.82
C LEU A 516 -13.48 2.31 -11.71
N MET A 517 -13.68 3.21 -12.66
CA MET A 517 -14.56 3.00 -13.81
C MET A 517 -13.90 3.65 -15.01
N ALA A 518 -13.39 2.82 -15.92
CA ALA A 518 -12.74 3.26 -17.14
C ALA A 518 -13.40 2.57 -18.33
N ILE A 519 -13.85 3.37 -19.29
CA ILE A 519 -14.66 2.91 -20.43
C ILE A 519 -13.96 3.36 -21.71
N ARG A 520 -13.73 2.41 -22.62
CA ARG A 520 -13.33 2.68 -24.00
C ARG A 520 -14.52 2.37 -24.90
N LEU A 521 -14.89 3.32 -25.76
CA LEU A 521 -15.92 3.13 -26.78
C LEU A 521 -15.30 2.58 -28.09
N PRO A 522 -16.09 1.90 -28.95
CA PRO A 522 -15.67 1.43 -30.28
C PRO A 522 -14.99 2.52 -31.11
N SER A 523 -14.04 2.12 -31.97
CA SER A 523 -13.16 3.06 -32.70
C SER A 523 -13.93 3.96 -33.69
N ASN A 524 -15.08 3.49 -34.20
CA ASN A 524 -16.00 4.23 -35.05
C ASN A 524 -17.08 5.03 -34.28
N PHE A 525 -17.18 4.89 -32.95
CA PHE A 525 -18.28 5.46 -32.17
C PHE A 525 -18.32 6.99 -32.25
N LYS A 526 -17.17 7.66 -32.15
CA LYS A 526 -17.04 9.13 -32.28
C LYS A 526 -17.59 9.66 -33.61
N THR A 527 -17.43 8.89 -34.69
CA THR A 527 -17.87 9.27 -36.05
C THR A 527 -19.35 8.97 -36.28
N LEU A 528 -19.85 7.84 -35.75
CA LEU A 528 -21.24 7.41 -35.95
C LEU A 528 -22.23 8.08 -34.98
N TYR A 529 -21.78 8.40 -33.76
CA TYR A 529 -22.60 8.91 -32.66
C TYR A 529 -21.92 10.10 -31.97
N PRO A 530 -21.67 11.20 -32.71
CA PRO A 530 -20.86 12.31 -32.22
C PRO A 530 -21.48 13.02 -31.00
N LYS A 531 -22.81 13.11 -30.91
CA LYS A 531 -23.50 13.77 -29.78
C LYS A 531 -23.43 12.92 -28.51
N GLU A 532 -23.63 11.62 -28.63
CA GLU A 532 -23.46 10.67 -27.53
C GLU A 532 -22.01 10.61 -27.04
N TYR A 533 -21.04 10.72 -27.95
CA TYR A 533 -19.62 10.78 -27.63
C TYR A 533 -19.24 12.09 -26.92
N GLU A 534 -19.74 13.24 -27.38
CA GLU A 534 -19.59 14.53 -26.70
C GLU A 534 -20.17 14.49 -25.28
N ASN A 535 -21.40 13.99 -25.13
CA ASN A 535 -22.04 13.83 -23.82
C ASN A 535 -21.22 12.91 -22.90
N PHE A 536 -20.71 11.79 -23.42
CA PHE A 536 -19.85 10.86 -22.68
C PHE A 536 -18.56 11.55 -22.18
N LEU A 537 -17.89 12.34 -23.03
CA LEU A 537 -16.70 13.10 -22.64
C LEU A 537 -17.02 14.20 -21.61
N ALA A 538 -18.14 14.91 -21.72
CA ALA A 538 -18.56 15.89 -20.73
C ALA A 538 -18.93 15.23 -19.38
N ASN A 539 -19.55 14.05 -19.42
CA ASN A 539 -20.03 13.34 -18.24
C ASN A 539 -18.90 12.67 -17.42
N LYS A 540 -17.69 12.48 -17.96
CA LYS A 540 -16.55 11.88 -17.21
C LYS A 540 -16.16 12.66 -15.96
N TRP A 541 -16.49 13.96 -15.92
CA TRP A 541 -16.25 14.87 -14.80
C TRP A 541 -17.48 15.13 -13.91
N LYS A 542 -18.61 14.47 -14.16
CA LYS A 542 -19.87 14.65 -13.43
C LYS A 542 -20.14 13.51 -12.44
N LEU A 543 -21.02 13.75 -11.46
CA LEU A 543 -21.40 12.74 -10.48
C LEU A 543 -22.19 11.61 -11.14
N THR A 544 -21.63 10.40 -11.07
CA THR A 544 -22.16 9.18 -11.69
C THR A 544 -22.25 8.04 -10.69
N SER A 545 -23.20 7.14 -10.87
CA SER A 545 -23.41 5.96 -10.03
C SER A 545 -23.65 4.70 -10.86
N ASN A 546 -23.74 3.56 -10.18
CA ASN A 546 -23.93 2.23 -10.78
C ASN A 546 -25.11 2.16 -11.77
N PHE A 547 -26.18 2.91 -11.50
CA PHE A 547 -27.36 2.98 -12.37
C PHE A 547 -27.13 3.72 -13.70
N ASP A 548 -26.25 4.73 -13.71
CA ASP A 548 -25.90 5.45 -14.94
C ASP A 548 -25.11 4.57 -15.90
N ILE A 549 -24.19 3.77 -15.34
CA ILE A 549 -23.43 2.76 -16.08
C ILE A 549 -24.39 1.72 -16.66
N HIS A 550 -25.42 1.31 -15.91
CA HIS A 550 -26.45 0.41 -16.43
C HIS A 550 -27.19 0.99 -17.62
N GLN A 551 -27.73 2.21 -17.53
CA GLN A 551 -28.44 2.84 -18.65
C GLN A 551 -27.53 2.97 -19.89
N THR A 552 -26.25 3.31 -19.68
CA THR A 552 -25.25 3.36 -20.75
C THR A 552 -25.05 2.00 -21.42
N LEU A 553 -24.82 0.93 -20.64
CA LEU A 553 -24.63 -0.42 -21.17
C LEU A 553 -25.92 -1.01 -21.75
N LYS A 554 -27.09 -0.61 -21.26
CA LYS A 554 -28.42 -0.97 -21.78
C LYS A 554 -28.66 -0.34 -23.16
N ASP A 555 -28.25 0.91 -23.35
CA ASP A 555 -28.30 1.57 -24.65
C ASP A 555 -27.41 0.88 -25.68
N ILE A 556 -26.19 0.47 -25.29
CA ILE A 556 -25.30 -0.36 -26.13
C ILE A 556 -25.95 -1.71 -26.44
N ALA A 557 -26.39 -2.44 -25.41
CA ALA A 557 -26.98 -3.77 -25.53
C ALA A 557 -28.20 -3.79 -26.47
N LEU A 558 -29.01 -2.73 -26.46
CA LEU A 558 -30.20 -2.59 -27.29
C LEU A 558 -29.94 -1.86 -28.63
N MET A 559 -28.77 -1.25 -28.82
CA MET A 559 -28.42 -0.33 -29.92
C MET A 559 -29.33 0.91 -30.03
N ARG A 560 -29.62 1.54 -28.88
CA ARG A 560 -30.40 2.80 -28.76
C ARG A 560 -29.51 4.04 -28.95
N LEU A 561 -28.93 4.14 -30.13
CA LEU A 561 -27.95 5.16 -30.50
C LEU A 561 -28.38 5.87 -31.79
N GLY A 562 -27.99 7.13 -31.94
CA GLY A 562 -28.33 7.97 -33.09
C GLY A 562 -29.84 8.07 -33.29
N ALA A 563 -30.30 7.84 -34.52
CA ALA A 563 -31.74 7.86 -34.86
C ALA A 563 -32.59 6.82 -34.09
N ASN A 564 -31.98 5.79 -33.49
CA ASN A 564 -32.68 4.79 -32.66
C ASN A 564 -32.72 5.17 -31.17
N ARG A 565 -32.13 6.30 -30.76
CA ARG A 565 -32.19 6.81 -29.39
C ARG A 565 -33.59 7.40 -29.13
N PRO A 566 -34.35 6.91 -28.12
CA PRO A 566 -35.68 7.42 -27.86
C PRO A 566 -35.62 8.87 -27.34
N ALA A 567 -36.54 9.72 -27.80
CA ALA A 567 -36.63 11.12 -27.36
C ALA A 567 -37.06 11.26 -25.88
N VAL A 568 -37.75 10.26 -25.34
CA VAL A 568 -38.12 10.15 -23.92
C VAL A 568 -37.20 9.12 -23.27
N ARG A 569 -36.65 9.45 -22.10
CA ARG A 569 -35.79 8.54 -21.33
C ARG A 569 -36.57 7.31 -20.88
N ASP A 570 -35.86 6.17 -20.81
CA ASP A 570 -36.40 4.89 -20.35
C ASP A 570 -36.93 4.98 -18.90
N GLU A 571 -38.00 4.28 -18.58
CA GLU A 571 -38.47 4.13 -17.20
C GLU A 571 -37.50 3.24 -16.39
N GLY A 572 -36.53 3.87 -15.72
CA GLY A 572 -35.58 3.19 -14.84
C GLY A 572 -34.65 4.16 -14.13
N ARG A 573 -33.96 3.69 -13.09
CA ARG A 573 -32.97 4.49 -12.36
C ARG A 573 -31.73 4.75 -13.22
N GLY A 574 -31.16 5.94 -13.05
CA GLY A 574 -29.92 6.38 -13.70
C GLY A 574 -30.16 7.25 -14.94
N ILE A 575 -29.09 7.89 -15.41
CA ILE A 575 -29.04 8.66 -16.66
C ILE A 575 -27.90 8.06 -17.48
N SER A 576 -28.16 7.72 -18.74
CA SER A 576 -27.12 7.19 -19.64
C SER A 576 -26.00 8.22 -19.81
N LEU A 577 -24.74 7.78 -19.85
CA LEU A 577 -23.60 8.65 -20.14
C LEU A 577 -23.64 9.25 -21.56
N PHE A 578 -24.52 8.74 -22.42
CA PHE A 578 -24.79 9.28 -23.74
C PHE A 578 -25.83 10.42 -23.74
N ASP A 579 -26.50 10.68 -22.63
CA ASP A 579 -27.32 11.87 -22.40
C ASP A 579 -26.60 12.85 -21.48
N GLU A 580 -26.97 14.13 -21.50
CA GLU A 580 -26.39 15.05 -20.52
C GLU A 580 -26.83 14.71 -19.08
N ILE A 581 -25.84 14.50 -18.20
CA ILE A 581 -26.03 14.45 -16.75
C ILE A 581 -26.01 15.88 -16.20
N PRO A 582 -26.97 16.30 -15.34
CA PRO A 582 -26.98 17.65 -14.79
C PRO A 582 -25.75 17.95 -13.91
N SER A 583 -25.21 19.17 -14.01
CA SER A 583 -24.09 19.64 -13.17
C SER A 583 -24.49 19.83 -11.70
N ASN A 584 -25.76 20.15 -11.44
CA ASN A 584 -26.37 20.31 -10.12
C ASN A 584 -26.90 19.01 -9.49
N ARG A 585 -26.55 17.84 -10.06
CA ARG A 585 -27.01 16.54 -9.56
C ARG A 585 -26.41 16.22 -8.19
N THR A 586 -27.26 15.87 -7.24
CA THR A 586 -26.84 15.44 -5.90
C THR A 586 -26.65 13.91 -5.81
N CYS A 587 -26.03 13.43 -4.72
CA CYS A 587 -25.98 11.99 -4.44
C CYS A 587 -27.36 11.34 -4.33
N TYR A 588 -28.37 12.06 -3.82
CA TYR A 588 -29.74 11.54 -3.71
C TYR A 588 -30.35 11.29 -5.10
N ASP A 589 -30.11 12.21 -6.06
CA ASP A 589 -30.53 12.08 -7.46
C ASP A 589 -29.72 11.05 -8.25
N ALA A 590 -28.54 10.67 -7.74
CA ALA A 590 -27.73 9.56 -8.21
C ALA A 590 -28.04 8.23 -7.49
N TYR A 591 -29.00 8.21 -6.56
CA TYR A 591 -29.35 7.09 -5.69
C TYR A 591 -28.19 6.54 -4.83
N VAL A 592 -27.21 7.40 -4.53
CA VAL A 592 -26.07 7.15 -3.64
C VAL A 592 -26.45 7.59 -2.23
N ALA A 593 -26.47 6.65 -1.28
CA ALA A 593 -26.74 6.96 0.13
C ALA A 593 -25.67 7.90 0.75
N GLU A 594 -26.05 8.72 1.72
CA GLU A 594 -25.20 9.77 2.34
C GLU A 594 -23.87 9.20 2.87
N ASN A 595 -23.90 8.00 3.43
CA ASN A 595 -22.71 7.34 3.99
C ASN A 595 -21.75 6.76 2.92
N PHE A 596 -22.11 6.80 1.64
CA PHE A 596 -21.25 6.53 0.48
C PHE A 596 -20.97 7.78 -0.38
N CYS A 597 -21.75 8.85 -0.21
CA CYS A 597 -21.64 10.11 -0.94
C CYS A 597 -20.32 10.87 -0.67
N THR A 598 -19.45 10.99 -1.68
CA THR A 598 -18.15 11.71 -1.58
C THR A 598 -18.20 13.18 -1.98
N CYS A 599 -19.39 13.73 -2.26
CA CYS A 599 -19.58 15.17 -2.47
C CYS A 599 -19.08 15.98 -1.27
N LEU A 600 -18.46 17.12 -1.55
CA LEU A 600 -17.98 18.02 -0.50
C LEU A 600 -19.10 18.96 -0.05
N ILE A 601 -19.34 19.03 1.25
CA ILE A 601 -20.32 19.94 1.85
C ILE A 601 -19.65 21.20 2.38
N HIS A 602 -20.40 22.29 2.55
CA HIS A 602 -19.88 23.53 3.14
C HIS A 602 -19.74 23.43 4.67
N ARG A 603 -18.58 23.83 5.22
CA ARG A 603 -18.16 23.62 6.61
C ARG A 603 -17.43 24.85 7.23
N PRO A 604 -18.06 26.04 7.25
CA PRO A 604 -17.40 27.30 7.64
C PRO A 604 -16.84 27.29 9.07
N ASN A 605 -17.48 26.52 9.97
CA ASN A 605 -17.14 26.43 11.39
C ASN A 605 -15.81 25.71 11.69
N LEU A 606 -15.14 25.13 10.69
CA LEU A 606 -13.85 24.42 10.86
C LEU A 606 -12.62 25.23 10.44
N THR A 607 -12.80 26.52 10.13
CA THR A 607 -11.71 27.43 9.77
C THR A 607 -10.68 27.60 10.89
N MET A 608 -9.51 26.99 10.70
CA MET A 608 -8.26 27.45 11.32
C MET A 608 -7.87 28.82 10.69
N PRO A 609 -7.07 29.67 11.38
CA PRO A 609 -6.38 29.46 12.66
C PRO A 609 -7.28 29.62 13.90
N LYS A 610 -6.80 29.12 15.04
CA LYS A 610 -7.28 29.47 16.39
C LYS A 610 -6.91 30.92 16.75
N GLU A 611 -7.50 31.87 16.03
CA GLU A 611 -7.38 33.30 16.28
C GLU A 611 -8.75 33.82 16.73
N LYS A 612 -8.80 34.53 17.85
CA LYS A 612 -10.03 35.10 18.41
C LYS A 612 -10.43 36.39 17.69
N ASN A 613 -9.45 37.16 17.20
CA ASN A 613 -9.72 38.40 16.47
C ASN A 613 -10.05 38.09 15.00
N ALA A 614 -11.29 38.35 14.58
CA ALA A 614 -11.78 38.03 13.24
C ALA A 614 -10.94 38.68 12.11
N GLN A 615 -10.45 39.90 12.30
CA GLN A 615 -9.66 40.63 11.31
C GLN A 615 -8.26 40.04 11.14
N LYS A 616 -7.57 39.71 12.26
CA LYS A 616 -6.29 38.98 12.24
C LYS A 616 -6.45 37.57 11.69
N LYS A 617 -7.56 36.89 11.98
CA LYS A 617 -7.89 35.58 11.40
C LYS A 617 -7.99 35.68 9.88
N LYS A 618 -8.74 36.65 9.36
CA LYS A 618 -8.91 36.92 7.92
C LYS A 618 -7.59 37.27 7.24
N ALA A 619 -6.80 38.19 7.80
CA ALA A 619 -5.51 38.58 7.22
C ALA A 619 -4.52 37.40 7.13
N LYS A 620 -4.46 36.56 8.18
CA LYS A 620 -3.62 35.36 8.20
C LYS A 620 -4.09 34.29 7.21
N LEU A 621 -5.38 34.21 6.94
CA LEU A 621 -5.97 33.28 5.97
C LEU A 621 -5.68 33.72 4.54
N ILE A 622 -5.90 35.01 4.21
CA ILE A 622 -5.56 35.61 2.91
C ILE A 622 -4.06 35.43 2.61
N LYS A 623 -3.18 35.72 3.58
CA LYS A 623 -1.74 35.50 3.39
C LYS A 623 -1.43 34.04 3.02
N LYS A 624 -2.02 33.07 3.75
CA LYS A 624 -1.81 31.65 3.47
C LYS A 624 -2.25 31.25 2.05
N TYR A 625 -3.35 31.83 1.55
CA TYR A 625 -3.81 31.59 0.18
C TYR A 625 -2.87 32.21 -0.86
N ASN A 626 -2.41 33.45 -0.67
CA ASN A 626 -1.42 34.07 -1.54
C ASN A 626 -0.12 33.25 -1.56
N ASP A 627 0.43 32.90 -0.39
CA ASP A 627 1.64 32.06 -0.26
C ASP A 627 1.50 30.73 -1.04
N ALA A 628 0.31 30.14 -1.08
CA ALA A 628 0.02 28.90 -1.81
C ALA A 628 -0.19 29.09 -3.33
N ILE A 629 -0.80 30.20 -3.76
CA ILE A 629 -0.92 30.55 -5.19
C ILE A 629 0.46 30.86 -5.78
N THR A 630 1.27 31.68 -5.10
CA THR A 630 2.65 31.96 -5.51
C THR A 630 3.46 30.67 -5.65
N TYR A 631 3.38 29.76 -4.67
CA TYR A 631 4.05 28.45 -4.75
C TYR A 631 3.56 27.62 -5.95
N TRP A 632 2.26 27.60 -6.24
CA TRP A 632 1.73 26.90 -7.42
C TRP A 632 2.20 27.50 -8.75
N ILE A 633 2.30 28.83 -8.86
CA ILE A 633 2.85 29.51 -10.04
C ILE A 633 4.33 29.13 -10.24
N GLU A 634 5.13 29.16 -9.17
CA GLU A 634 6.56 28.83 -9.19
C GLU A 634 6.82 27.36 -9.58
N GLU A 635 6.16 26.41 -8.92
CA GLU A 635 6.38 24.96 -9.12
C GLU A 635 5.99 24.50 -10.54
N ASN A 636 4.98 25.14 -11.16
CA ASN A 636 4.55 24.83 -12.53
C ASN A 636 5.24 25.70 -13.60
N GLY A 637 6.18 26.57 -13.23
CA GLY A 637 6.90 27.45 -14.18
C GLY A 637 6.03 28.53 -14.82
N LEU A 638 4.86 28.84 -14.25
CA LEU A 638 3.86 29.76 -14.81
C LEU A 638 4.19 31.25 -14.59
N GLY A 639 5.31 31.57 -13.95
CA GLY A 639 5.77 32.96 -13.73
C GLY A 639 6.11 33.72 -15.02
N SER A 640 6.19 33.05 -16.17
CA SER A 640 6.25 33.66 -17.51
C SER A 640 4.89 34.10 -18.05
N CYS A 641 3.80 33.75 -17.37
CA CYS A 641 2.42 34.04 -17.78
C CYS A 641 1.67 34.85 -16.71
N LEU A 642 1.84 34.51 -15.43
CA LEU A 642 1.10 35.04 -14.29
C LEU A 642 1.97 35.89 -13.37
N ASP A 643 1.54 37.12 -13.07
CA ASP A 643 2.14 37.98 -12.05
C ASP A 643 1.71 37.55 -10.64
N SER A 644 2.65 37.01 -9.87
CA SER A 644 2.43 36.57 -8.48
C SER A 644 2.48 37.70 -7.45
N SER A 645 2.81 38.94 -7.84
CA SER A 645 2.96 40.08 -6.93
C SER A 645 1.62 40.74 -6.55
N ASN A 646 0.62 40.71 -7.45
CA ASN A 646 -0.69 41.36 -7.28
C ASN A 646 -1.85 40.35 -7.37
N ILE A 647 -1.99 39.51 -6.34
CA ILE A 647 -3.10 38.56 -6.21
C ILE A 647 -4.19 39.18 -5.32
N SER A 648 -5.40 39.40 -5.85
CA SER A 648 -6.57 39.84 -5.07
C SER A 648 -7.64 38.76 -4.95
N ILE A 649 -7.91 38.32 -3.73
CA ILE A 649 -8.82 37.20 -3.42
C ILE A 649 -10.25 37.71 -3.15
N SER A 650 -11.25 36.97 -3.67
CA SER A 650 -12.68 37.22 -3.47
C SER A 650 -13.07 37.22 -1.98
N LYS A 651 -14.09 38.03 -1.63
CA LYS A 651 -14.59 38.09 -0.24
C LYS A 651 -15.36 36.83 0.18
N ASP A 652 -15.99 36.15 -0.78
CA ASP A 652 -16.62 34.85 -0.56
C ASP A 652 -15.57 33.74 -0.73
N VAL A 653 -15.39 32.95 0.33
CA VAL A 653 -14.46 31.81 0.38
C VAL A 653 -15.21 30.63 0.97
N LYS A 654 -15.46 29.62 0.14
CA LYS A 654 -16.22 28.42 0.50
C LYS A 654 -15.27 27.39 1.11
N VAL A 655 -15.50 27.04 2.36
CA VAL A 655 -14.70 26.02 3.05
C VAL A 655 -15.44 24.70 2.95
N LEU A 656 -14.98 23.84 2.05
CA LEU A 656 -15.62 22.58 1.70
C LEU A 656 -14.90 21.39 2.40
N GLY A 657 -15.62 20.30 2.62
CA GLY A 657 -15.04 19.08 3.18
C GLY A 657 -16.03 17.91 3.14
N LEU A 658 -15.54 16.68 3.32
CA LEU A 658 -16.39 15.49 3.34
C LEU A 658 -17.49 15.57 4.40
N ASN A 659 -18.63 14.95 4.09
CA ASN A 659 -19.69 14.75 5.08
C ASN A 659 -19.17 13.89 6.28
N PRO A 660 -19.75 14.05 7.49
CA PRO A 660 -19.24 13.37 8.67
C PRO A 660 -19.31 11.84 8.61
N LEU A 661 -20.29 11.27 7.88
CA LEU A 661 -20.50 9.82 7.80
C LEU A 661 -19.38 9.16 7.00
N VAL A 662 -19.08 9.68 5.80
CA VAL A 662 -17.94 9.25 4.98
C VAL A 662 -16.63 9.53 5.70
N ARG A 663 -16.44 10.74 6.24
CA ARG A 663 -15.21 11.13 6.95
C ARG A 663 -14.87 10.19 8.12
N HIS A 664 -15.86 9.65 8.82
CA HIS A 664 -15.68 8.69 9.92
C HIS A 664 -15.77 7.21 9.49
N GLY A 665 -16.13 6.92 8.23
CA GLY A 665 -16.21 5.58 7.68
C GLY A 665 -17.44 4.80 8.14
N LEU A 666 -18.58 5.47 8.31
CA LEU A 666 -19.84 4.78 8.64
C LEU A 666 -20.33 3.95 7.45
N ARG A 667 -20.79 2.71 7.72
CA ARG A 667 -21.23 1.74 6.71
C ARG A 667 -22.71 1.36 6.90
N PRO A 668 -23.15 0.87 8.07
CA PRO A 668 -24.58 0.76 8.40
C PRO A 668 -25.18 2.12 8.79
N LYS A 669 -26.45 2.36 8.42
CA LYS A 669 -27.28 3.51 8.84
C LYS A 669 -28.44 3.11 9.75
N GLU A 670 -28.65 1.81 9.98
CA GLU A 670 -29.82 1.24 10.67
C GLU A 670 -29.99 1.72 12.12
N ASN A 671 -28.93 2.25 12.75
CA ASN A 671 -28.96 2.83 14.08
C ASN A 671 -28.79 4.36 14.00
N ILE A 672 -29.90 5.09 14.10
CA ILE A 672 -29.95 6.56 14.01
C ILE A 672 -29.07 7.24 15.07
N THR A 673 -28.99 6.69 16.29
CA THR A 673 -28.12 7.22 17.36
C THR A 673 -26.63 7.14 16.99
N VAL A 674 -26.22 6.13 16.22
CA VAL A 674 -24.85 6.03 15.68
C VAL A 674 -24.63 7.05 14.56
N VAL A 675 -25.60 7.27 13.68
CA VAL A 675 -25.56 8.31 12.62
C VAL A 675 -25.36 9.69 13.24
N GLU A 676 -26.23 10.09 14.17
CA GLU A 676 -26.12 11.36 14.90
C GLU A 676 -24.78 11.50 15.66
N ALA A 677 -24.34 10.42 16.32
CA ALA A 677 -23.06 10.42 17.02
C ALA A 677 -21.89 10.64 16.06
N MET A 678 -21.92 10.10 14.83
CA MET A 678 -20.88 10.37 13.82
C MET A 678 -20.95 11.79 13.26
N GLN A 679 -22.15 12.35 13.07
CA GLN A 679 -22.33 13.75 12.66
C GLN A 679 -21.69 14.72 13.67
N LYS A 680 -21.93 14.50 14.96
CA LYS A 680 -21.43 15.34 16.08
C LYS A 680 -19.94 15.08 16.42
N LYS A 681 -19.30 14.04 15.86
CA LYS A 681 -17.94 13.60 16.25
C LYS A 681 -16.83 14.45 15.63
N PRO A 682 -15.86 14.96 16.42
CA PRO A 682 -14.74 15.76 15.91
C PRO A 682 -13.79 14.92 15.04
N PRO A 683 -13.11 15.53 14.04
CA PRO A 683 -12.18 14.81 13.17
C PRO A 683 -10.93 14.33 13.93
N LYS A 684 -10.46 13.12 13.60
CA LYS A 684 -9.09 12.65 13.93
C LYS A 684 -8.06 13.11 12.89
N MET A 685 -8.54 13.41 11.68
CA MET A 685 -7.86 14.00 10.54
C MET A 685 -8.98 14.56 9.65
N ASP A 686 -8.76 15.69 9.00
CA ASP A 686 -9.68 16.26 8.03
C ASP A 686 -8.87 16.97 6.94
N PHE A 687 -9.31 16.87 5.69
CA PHE A 687 -8.85 17.74 4.61
C PHE A 687 -9.96 18.76 4.31
N LEU A 688 -9.60 20.04 4.32
CA LEU A 688 -10.50 21.15 4.03
C LEU A 688 -10.09 21.77 2.69
N TYR A 689 -11.06 21.93 1.79
CA TYR A 689 -10.86 22.53 0.49
C TYR A 689 -11.39 23.96 0.53
N HIS A 690 -10.49 24.93 0.40
CA HIS A 690 -10.81 26.35 0.40
C HIS A 690 -10.98 26.81 -1.05
N GLU A 691 -12.22 27.07 -1.45
CA GLU A 691 -12.57 27.46 -2.81
C GLU A 691 -12.96 28.93 -2.88
N PHE A 692 -12.35 29.67 -3.82
CA PHE A 692 -12.52 31.11 -3.99
C PHE A 692 -12.04 31.56 -5.37
N ILE A 693 -12.48 32.73 -5.82
CA ILE A 693 -11.97 33.36 -7.05
C ILE A 693 -10.82 34.30 -6.66
N ALA A 694 -9.76 34.33 -7.45
CA ALA A 694 -8.72 35.34 -7.32
C ALA A 694 -8.46 36.02 -8.66
N THR A 695 -8.45 37.35 -8.65
CA THR A 695 -8.03 38.16 -9.79
C THR A 695 -6.51 38.31 -9.76
N GLN A 696 -5.88 38.13 -10.92
CA GLN A 696 -4.43 38.24 -11.13
C GLN A 696 -4.16 38.97 -12.44
N LYS A 697 -2.92 39.42 -12.63
CA LYS A 697 -2.48 39.99 -13.91
C LYS A 697 -1.71 38.98 -14.74
N LEU A 698 -1.99 38.96 -16.03
CA LEU A 698 -1.08 38.44 -17.04
C LEU A 698 0.11 39.38 -17.20
N LEU A 699 1.26 38.88 -17.67
CA LEU A 699 2.40 39.74 -18.01
C LEU A 699 2.10 40.72 -19.16
N THR A 700 1.01 40.51 -19.92
CA THR A 700 0.45 41.46 -20.90
C THR A 700 -0.21 42.69 -20.25
N GLY A 701 -0.45 42.66 -18.94
CA GLY A 701 -1.12 43.72 -18.18
C GLY A 701 -2.63 43.52 -17.99
N GLU A 702 -3.23 42.56 -18.68
CA GLU A 702 -4.64 42.20 -18.57
C GLU A 702 -4.95 41.53 -17.23
N ASN A 703 -6.13 41.81 -16.67
CA ASN A 703 -6.63 41.11 -15.48
C ASN A 703 -7.38 39.84 -15.89
N ILE A 704 -7.09 38.73 -15.23
CA ILE A 704 -7.82 37.47 -15.35
C ILE A 704 -8.41 37.05 -14.01
N GLU A 705 -9.55 36.36 -14.03
CA GLU A 705 -10.15 35.74 -12.84
C GLU A 705 -9.97 34.23 -12.88
N LEU A 706 -9.44 33.65 -11.81
CA LEU A 706 -9.17 32.23 -11.70
C LEU A 706 -9.85 31.64 -10.47
N LEU A 707 -10.55 30.52 -10.65
CA LEU A 707 -11.15 29.74 -9.56
C LEU A 707 -10.09 28.83 -8.92
N TYR A 708 -9.70 29.14 -7.68
CA TYR A 708 -8.79 28.32 -6.90
C TYR A 708 -9.54 27.40 -5.95
N ARG A 709 -9.03 26.17 -5.79
CA ARG A 709 -9.42 25.24 -4.72
C ARG A 709 -8.17 24.72 -4.01
N ILE A 710 -7.89 25.25 -2.82
CA ILE A 710 -6.68 24.93 -2.04
C ILE A 710 -7.00 23.88 -0.97
N GLU A 711 -6.29 22.75 -0.99
CA GLU A 711 -6.41 21.67 0.00
C GLU A 711 -5.57 21.97 1.27
N GLU A 712 -6.16 21.77 2.46
CA GLU A 712 -5.49 21.89 3.76
C GLU A 712 -5.65 20.60 4.59
N GLU A 713 -4.52 19.94 4.90
CA GLU A 713 -4.49 18.82 5.84
C GLU A 713 -4.52 19.30 7.31
N THR A 714 -5.40 18.72 8.13
CA THR A 714 -5.51 19.01 9.58
C THR A 714 -5.23 17.78 10.44
N ARG A 715 -4.22 17.86 11.34
CA ARG A 715 -3.80 16.76 12.25
C ARG A 715 -3.81 17.17 13.74
N PRO A 716 -4.32 16.31 14.65
CA PRO A 716 -4.17 16.47 16.11
C PRO A 716 -2.72 16.24 16.57
N ARG A 717 -2.20 17.12 17.45
CA ARG A 717 -0.77 17.13 17.85
C ARG A 717 -0.33 16.04 18.85
N ALA A 718 -1.25 15.25 19.42
CA ALA A 718 -1.01 14.48 20.65
C ALA A 718 0.12 13.42 20.56
N ALA A 719 0.27 12.72 19.42
CA ALA A 719 1.17 11.58 19.29
C ALA A 719 2.68 11.94 19.31
N LEU A 720 3.03 13.21 19.03
CA LEU A 720 4.43 13.64 18.84
C LEU A 720 5.17 13.95 20.16
N HIS A 721 4.43 14.20 21.24
CA HIS A 721 4.98 14.85 22.44
C HIS A 721 5.84 13.93 23.33
N HIS A 722 5.47 12.67 23.54
CA HIS A 722 6.19 11.78 24.46
C HIS A 722 7.57 11.37 23.93
N CYS A 723 7.66 11.04 22.65
CA CYS A 723 8.90 10.58 22.02
C CYS A 723 9.99 11.68 21.99
N ALA A 724 9.57 12.94 21.89
CA ALA A 724 10.46 14.10 21.95
C ALA A 724 11.05 14.34 23.36
N ILE A 725 10.29 14.10 24.43
CA ILE A 725 10.75 14.37 25.81
C ILE A 725 11.84 13.38 26.23
N THR A 726 11.64 12.08 26.00
CA THR A 726 12.63 11.05 26.39
C THR A 726 13.95 11.23 25.64
N GLY A 727 13.90 11.50 24.33
CA GLY A 727 15.11 11.75 23.54
C GLY A 727 15.91 12.97 23.98
N VAL A 728 15.25 14.04 24.46
CA VAL A 728 15.93 15.20 25.07
C VAL A 728 16.62 14.78 26.38
N ALA A 729 15.98 13.97 27.22
CA ALA A 729 16.63 13.45 28.41
C ALA A 729 17.86 12.60 28.04
N ASP A 730 17.80 11.73 27.03
CA ASP A 730 18.92 10.88 26.58
C ASP A 730 20.14 11.75 26.21
N ILE A 731 19.92 12.79 25.40
CA ILE A 731 20.94 13.79 25.04
C ILE A 731 21.58 14.41 26.28
N THR A 732 20.78 14.90 27.23
CA THR A 732 21.29 15.56 28.45
C THR A 732 22.18 14.63 29.28
N SER A 733 21.86 13.33 29.35
CA SER A 733 22.67 12.34 30.08
C SER A 733 24.00 12.06 29.39
N SER A 734 23.99 11.86 28.07
CA SER A 734 25.22 11.61 27.32
C SER A 734 26.12 12.85 27.27
N LEU A 735 25.55 14.05 27.17
CA LEU A 735 26.31 15.31 27.28
C LEU A 735 26.94 15.48 28.66
N ASN A 736 26.24 15.15 29.75
CA ASN A 736 26.78 15.21 31.11
C ASN A 736 27.96 14.22 31.29
N PHE A 737 27.84 13.00 30.76
CA PHE A 737 28.93 12.02 30.76
C PHE A 737 30.16 12.50 29.97
N ILE A 738 29.94 13.00 28.73
CA ILE A 738 31.03 13.55 27.90
C ILE A 738 31.68 14.75 28.57
N LEU A 739 30.90 15.67 29.17
CA LEU A 739 31.44 16.86 29.84
C LEU A 739 32.40 16.48 30.98
N ASN A 740 31.99 15.58 31.88
CA ASN A 740 32.87 15.13 32.98
C ASN A 740 34.10 14.36 32.46
N GLY A 741 33.97 13.59 31.38
CA GLY A 741 35.09 12.86 30.77
C GLY A 741 36.10 13.76 30.04
N VAL A 742 35.62 14.80 29.34
CA VAL A 742 36.44 15.74 28.55
C VAL A 742 37.11 16.76 29.45
N LEU A 743 36.41 17.35 30.44
CA LEU A 743 37.02 18.30 31.37
C LEU A 743 38.18 17.69 32.18
N ARG A 744 38.17 16.37 32.39
CA ARG A 744 39.24 15.63 33.07
C ARG A 744 40.49 15.39 32.19
N LYS A 745 40.39 15.54 30.86
CA LYS A 745 41.42 15.11 29.89
C LYS A 745 41.85 16.15 28.85
N ALA A 746 41.13 17.28 28.73
CA ALA A 746 41.46 18.32 27.77
C ALA A 746 42.33 19.39 28.44
N ASP A 747 43.57 19.57 27.96
CA ASP A 747 44.59 20.46 28.54
C ASP A 747 44.08 21.89 28.84
N LEU A 748 43.17 22.40 28.00
CA LEU A 748 42.55 23.73 28.13
C LEU A 748 41.71 23.91 29.41
N PHE A 749 41.23 22.82 30.02
CA PHE A 749 40.32 22.87 31.19
C PHE A 749 40.87 22.13 32.43
N THR A 750 42.04 21.50 32.31
CA THR A 750 42.68 20.69 33.37
C THR A 750 42.84 21.48 34.68
N GLU A 751 43.30 22.74 34.61
CA GLU A 751 43.49 23.59 35.80
C GLU A 751 42.17 23.91 36.52
N PHE A 752 41.12 24.27 35.77
CA PHE A 752 39.78 24.51 36.31
C PHE A 752 39.19 23.24 36.95
N TYR A 753 39.37 22.08 36.29
CA TYR A 753 38.87 20.79 36.77
C TYR A 753 39.53 20.38 38.09
N TRP A 754 40.85 20.47 38.20
CA TRP A 754 41.56 20.08 39.43
C TRP A 754 41.42 21.09 40.56
N THR A 755 41.31 22.39 40.25
CA THR A 755 40.96 23.43 41.24
C THR A 755 39.60 23.15 41.88
N ASN A 756 38.60 22.72 41.09
CA ASN A 756 37.24 22.45 41.56
C ASN A 756 36.97 20.96 41.89
N ARG A 757 38.02 20.16 42.09
CA ARG A 757 37.94 18.69 42.18
C ARG A 757 36.91 18.16 43.18
N SER A 758 36.77 18.80 44.36
CA SER A 758 35.83 18.39 45.41
C SER A 758 34.37 18.64 45.02
N PHE A 759 34.08 19.74 44.32
CA PHE A 759 32.74 20.01 43.79
C PHE A 759 32.42 19.04 42.63
N LEU A 760 33.37 18.85 41.70
CA LEU A 760 33.18 18.01 40.52
C LEU A 760 33.07 16.52 40.86
N ALA A 761 33.75 16.04 41.91
CA ALA A 761 33.57 14.69 42.47
C ALA A 761 32.13 14.47 42.95
N ASN A 762 31.59 15.38 43.77
CA ASN A 762 30.23 15.32 44.28
C ASN A 762 29.18 15.48 43.15
N PHE A 763 29.39 16.42 42.23
CA PHE A 763 28.52 16.62 41.06
C PHE A 763 28.46 15.35 40.18
N SER A 764 29.61 14.75 39.87
CA SER A 764 29.70 13.50 39.09
C SER A 764 28.96 12.34 39.77
N PHE A 765 29.06 12.24 41.10
CA PHE A 765 28.34 11.24 41.88
C PHE A 765 26.82 11.43 41.79
N VAL A 766 26.31 12.62 42.11
CA VAL A 766 24.86 12.89 42.11
C VAL A 766 24.27 12.84 40.70
N ALA A 767 24.95 13.40 39.69
CA ALA A 767 24.51 13.36 38.30
C ALA A 767 24.36 11.92 37.76
N SER A 768 25.19 10.99 38.23
CA SER A 768 25.12 9.58 37.84
C SER A 768 23.82 8.92 38.30
N TYR A 769 23.38 9.16 39.54
CA TYR A 769 22.09 8.64 40.04
C TYR A 769 20.90 9.42 39.47
N TYR A 770 21.00 10.74 39.31
CA TYR A 770 19.94 11.55 38.70
C TYR A 770 19.60 11.10 37.28
N THR A 771 20.62 10.91 36.44
CA THR A 771 20.43 10.46 35.05
C THR A 771 19.86 9.05 34.99
N LEU A 772 20.31 8.13 35.86
CA LEU A 772 19.73 6.79 36.01
C LEU A 772 18.24 6.84 36.36
N TYR A 773 17.84 7.67 37.34
CA TYR A 773 16.45 7.80 37.76
C TYR A 773 15.57 8.39 36.63
N LEU A 774 16.07 9.40 35.92
CA LEU A 774 15.39 9.99 34.76
C LEU A 774 15.17 8.94 33.64
N ARG A 775 16.16 8.08 33.35
CA ARG A 775 16.03 6.97 32.38
C ARG A 775 14.95 5.97 32.79
N CYS A 776 15.07 5.43 34.01
CA CYS A 776 14.17 4.40 34.53
C CYS A 776 12.70 4.88 34.51
N LEU A 777 12.47 6.14 34.89
CA LEU A 777 11.12 6.73 34.84
C LEU A 777 10.62 6.91 33.39
N GLY A 778 11.49 7.28 32.45
CA GLY A 778 11.15 7.36 31.03
C GLY A 778 10.69 6.03 30.44
N ILE A 779 11.39 4.93 30.76
CA ILE A 779 11.01 3.58 30.32
C ILE A 779 9.65 3.17 30.90
N SER A 780 9.39 3.46 32.18
CA SER A 780 8.09 3.21 32.82
C SER A 780 6.96 4.02 32.18
N LEU A 781 7.17 5.30 31.90
CA LEU A 781 6.16 6.16 31.26
C LEU A 781 5.83 5.70 29.83
N ILE A 782 6.83 5.28 29.05
CA ILE A 782 6.60 4.70 27.70
C ILE A 782 5.82 3.38 27.82
N SER A 783 6.19 2.52 28.78
CA SER A 783 5.50 1.24 29.02
C SER A 783 4.04 1.44 29.41
N LEU A 784 3.77 2.41 30.30
CA LEU A 784 2.43 2.80 30.72
C LEU A 784 1.61 3.42 29.57
N GLN A 785 2.21 4.31 28.77
CA GLN A 785 1.55 4.91 27.60
C GLN A 785 1.13 3.81 26.60
N ARG A 786 2.01 2.83 26.35
CA ARG A 786 1.72 1.70 25.46
C ARG A 786 0.58 0.85 26.00
N PHE A 787 0.64 0.46 27.28
CA PHE A 787 -0.43 -0.25 27.97
C PHE A 787 -1.79 0.48 27.85
N MET A 788 -1.84 1.78 28.10
CA MET A 788 -3.07 2.56 27.95
C MET A 788 -3.58 2.59 26.50
N SER A 789 -2.70 2.74 25.51
CA SER A 789 -3.06 2.84 24.10
C SER A 789 -3.54 1.51 23.48
N VAL A 790 -3.04 0.37 23.97
CA VAL A 790 -3.33 -0.97 23.45
C VAL A 790 -4.43 -1.67 24.26
N CYS A 791 -4.29 -1.71 25.58
CA CYS A 791 -5.18 -2.48 26.47
C CYS A 791 -6.42 -1.68 26.90
N HIS A 792 -6.34 -0.35 26.97
CA HIS A 792 -7.39 0.53 27.51
C HIS A 792 -7.83 1.63 26.52
N TYR A 793 -7.81 1.30 25.22
CA TYR A 793 -8.24 2.17 24.14
C TYR A 793 -9.66 2.74 24.38
N GLN A 794 -9.81 4.05 24.21
CA GLN A 794 -11.04 4.84 24.40
C GLN A 794 -11.61 4.95 25.84
N THR A 795 -10.90 4.44 26.86
CA THR A 795 -11.30 4.66 28.27
C THR A 795 -11.27 6.16 28.66
N LYS A 796 -11.95 6.53 29.75
CA LYS A 796 -11.91 7.92 30.29
C LYS A 796 -10.48 8.35 30.61
N ILE A 797 -9.62 7.42 31.05
CA ILE A 797 -8.23 7.67 31.44
C ILE A 797 -7.35 7.94 30.21
N GLU A 798 -7.47 7.14 29.13
CA GLU A 798 -6.77 7.40 27.87
C GLU A 798 -7.16 8.76 27.26
N LYS A 799 -8.44 9.13 27.34
CA LYS A 799 -8.95 10.46 26.95
C LYS A 799 -8.45 11.61 27.82
N LEU A 800 -8.10 11.36 29.08
CA LEU A 800 -7.49 12.35 29.97
C LEU A 800 -6.01 12.55 29.62
N ILE A 801 -5.26 11.46 29.47
CA ILE A 801 -3.84 11.46 29.09
C ILE A 801 -3.64 12.13 27.73
N SER A 802 -4.44 11.79 26.72
CA SER A 802 -4.34 12.37 25.36
C SER A 802 -4.71 13.86 25.28
N ARG A 803 -5.32 14.43 26.33
CA ARG A 803 -5.66 15.86 26.45
C ARG A 803 -4.71 16.66 27.35
N ALA A 804 -3.82 16.00 28.10
CA ALA A 804 -2.93 16.68 29.03
C ALA A 804 -1.92 17.58 28.29
N PRO A 805 -1.58 18.77 28.83
CA PRO A 805 -0.65 19.68 28.20
C PRO A 805 0.79 19.15 28.26
N PHE A 806 1.62 19.53 27.29
CA PHE A 806 3.05 19.16 27.23
C PHE A 806 3.81 19.41 28.54
N ALA A 807 3.51 20.51 29.22
CA ALA A 807 4.12 20.87 30.50
C ALA A 807 3.84 19.83 31.63
N ALA A 808 2.68 19.17 31.61
CA ALA A 808 2.36 18.13 32.59
C ALA A 808 3.24 16.89 32.40
N PHE A 809 3.51 16.49 31.14
CA PHE A 809 4.43 15.39 30.85
C PHE A 809 5.89 15.75 31.15
N LEU A 810 6.29 17.01 30.94
CA LEU A 810 7.61 17.50 31.31
C LEU A 810 7.80 17.45 32.84
N ALA A 811 6.83 17.97 33.61
CA ALA A 811 6.86 17.92 35.07
C ALA A 811 6.88 16.48 35.60
N LEU A 812 6.00 15.61 35.09
CA LEU A 812 5.91 14.20 35.49
C LEU A 812 7.21 13.43 35.24
N HIS A 813 7.97 13.76 34.19
CA HIS A 813 9.21 13.07 33.86
C HIS A 813 10.43 13.64 34.61
N TRP A 814 10.53 14.95 34.79
CA TRP A 814 11.74 15.58 35.34
C TRP A 814 11.69 15.83 36.85
N PHE A 815 10.52 16.01 37.46
CA PHE A 815 10.40 16.33 38.89
C PHE A 815 10.68 15.14 39.82
N PRO A 816 10.13 13.92 39.62
CA PRO A 816 10.37 12.82 40.56
C PRO A 816 11.84 12.43 40.72
N PRO A 817 12.68 12.39 39.66
CA PRO A 817 14.12 12.16 39.80
C PRO A 817 14.83 13.20 40.69
N VAL A 818 14.39 14.47 40.68
CA VAL A 818 14.95 15.53 41.54
C VAL A 818 14.64 15.25 43.01
N VAL A 819 13.39 14.90 43.32
CA VAL A 819 12.96 14.55 44.69
C VAL A 819 13.76 13.34 45.21
N MET A 820 13.97 12.32 44.37
CA MET A 820 14.69 11.10 44.76
C MET A 820 16.19 11.30 44.98
N ILE A 821 16.83 12.32 44.39
CA ILE A 821 18.24 12.66 44.69
C ILE A 821 18.40 13.63 45.87
N ALA A 822 17.32 14.20 46.43
CA ALA A 822 17.43 15.19 47.51
C ALA A 822 18.27 14.72 48.72
N PRO A 823 18.20 13.45 49.20
CA PRO A 823 19.08 12.96 50.27
C PRO A 823 20.56 12.86 49.90
N LEU A 824 20.88 12.84 48.60
CA LEU A 824 22.25 12.82 48.06
C LEU A 824 22.79 14.24 47.82
N LEU A 825 21.91 15.22 47.64
CA LEU A 825 22.25 16.64 47.55
C LEU A 825 22.64 17.26 48.90
N THR A 826 22.45 16.57 50.02
CA THR A 826 22.83 17.04 51.36
C THR A 826 24.08 16.36 51.93
N THR A 827 24.70 15.43 51.19
CA THR A 827 25.78 14.55 51.69
C THR A 827 27.09 14.71 50.89
N PHE A 828 27.61 15.93 50.86
CA PHE A 828 28.84 16.31 50.14
C PHE A 828 30.11 15.77 50.83
N ASN A 829 30.66 14.65 50.35
CA ASN A 829 31.99 14.17 50.78
C ASN A 829 32.62 13.14 49.80
N ALA A 830 32.29 13.20 48.51
CA ALA A 830 33.00 12.43 47.48
C ALA A 830 34.36 13.08 47.16
N THR A 831 35.41 12.26 47.07
CA THR A 831 36.79 12.66 46.78
C THR A 831 37.34 11.84 45.61
N PHE A 832 38.42 12.32 44.97
CA PHE A 832 39.18 11.54 44.02
C PHE A 832 40.44 10.99 44.69
N GLU A 833 40.63 9.68 44.67
CA GLU A 833 41.77 8.98 45.29
C GLU A 833 42.50 8.08 44.27
N TYR A 834 43.80 7.89 44.48
CA TYR A 834 44.63 7.00 43.67
C TYR A 834 44.53 5.56 44.16
N THR A 835 44.21 4.63 43.29
CA THR A 835 44.25 3.20 43.64
C THR A 835 45.70 2.69 43.57
N ASN A 836 46.23 2.25 44.70
CA ASN A 836 47.53 1.56 44.84
C ASN A 836 48.78 2.39 44.48
N GLY A 837 48.80 3.69 44.80
CA GLY A 837 50.04 4.49 44.91
C GLY A 837 50.85 4.67 43.62
N THR A 838 50.27 4.37 42.46
CA THR A 838 50.82 4.59 41.13
C THR A 838 49.87 5.49 40.36
N ASP A 839 50.39 6.40 39.54
CA ASP A 839 49.63 7.49 38.90
C ASP A 839 48.63 7.04 37.81
N GLU A 840 48.48 5.73 37.59
CA GLU A 840 47.80 5.20 36.40
C GLU A 840 46.26 5.25 36.48
N THR A 841 45.64 5.16 37.68
CA THR A 841 44.17 5.25 37.82
C THR A 841 43.65 6.02 39.05
N LEU A 842 43.17 7.24 38.81
CA LEU A 842 42.38 8.07 39.75
C LEU A 842 40.90 7.65 39.77
N ALA A 843 40.40 7.21 40.93
CA ALA A 843 39.04 6.70 41.16
C ALA A 843 38.21 7.62 42.09
N LEU A 844 36.87 7.52 42.02
CA LEU A 844 35.94 8.31 42.83
C LEU A 844 35.61 7.59 44.15
N TYR A 845 36.23 8.03 45.25
CA TYR A 845 35.98 7.56 46.60
C TYR A 845 34.73 8.24 47.20
N VAL A 846 33.92 7.47 47.95
CA VAL A 846 32.69 7.98 48.58
C VAL A 846 32.49 7.27 49.94
N PRO A 847 32.29 8.00 51.05
CA PRO A 847 32.08 7.38 52.36
C PRO A 847 30.96 6.35 52.38
N GLN A 848 31.20 5.24 53.10
CA GLN A 848 30.30 4.07 53.13
C GLN A 848 28.86 4.43 53.56
N ALA A 849 28.68 5.42 54.45
CA ALA A 849 27.38 5.90 54.87
C ALA A 849 26.58 6.53 53.71
N ASN A 850 27.20 7.44 52.96
CA ASN A 850 26.58 8.11 51.80
C ASN A 850 26.30 7.09 50.69
N LEU A 851 27.21 6.13 50.49
CA LEU A 851 27.04 5.04 49.54
C LEU A 851 25.88 4.11 49.93
N ALA A 852 25.66 3.86 51.22
CA ALA A 852 24.53 3.07 51.70
C ALA A 852 23.19 3.76 51.43
N VAL A 853 23.09 5.08 51.67
CA VAL A 853 21.90 5.88 51.32
C VAL A 853 21.64 5.83 49.81
N ALA A 854 22.65 6.09 48.98
CA ALA A 854 22.52 6.06 47.53
C ALA A 854 22.06 4.69 46.99
N ASN A 855 22.64 3.61 47.50
CA ASN A 855 22.29 2.24 47.07
C ASN A 855 20.87 1.85 47.52
N LEU A 856 20.45 2.22 48.74
CA LEU A 856 19.10 1.97 49.24
C LEU A 856 18.05 2.74 48.41
N THR A 857 18.27 4.04 48.20
CA THR A 857 17.37 4.89 47.40
C THR A 857 17.28 4.40 45.95
N SER A 858 18.42 4.02 45.35
CA SER A 858 18.46 3.50 43.98
C SER A 858 17.72 2.17 43.85
N VAL A 859 17.88 1.23 44.78
CA VAL A 859 17.13 -0.04 44.75
C VAL A 859 15.65 0.20 44.86
N ILE A 860 15.18 1.01 45.83
CA ILE A 860 13.75 1.29 46.00
C ILE A 860 13.16 1.87 44.71
N PHE A 861 13.81 2.87 44.12
CA PHE A 861 13.30 3.54 42.92
C PHE A 861 13.31 2.64 41.68
N VAL A 862 14.42 1.93 41.44
CA VAL A 862 14.57 1.02 40.28
C VAL A 862 13.63 -0.16 40.38
N VAL A 863 13.49 -0.79 41.55
CA VAL A 863 12.60 -1.95 41.77
C VAL A 863 11.13 -1.58 41.51
N VAL A 864 10.64 -0.47 42.08
CA VAL A 864 9.25 -0.02 41.90
C VAL A 864 8.95 0.24 40.42
N LEU A 865 9.82 0.97 39.73
CA LEU A 865 9.64 1.29 38.31
C LEU A 865 9.78 0.06 37.40
N PHE A 866 10.66 -0.87 37.73
CA PHE A 866 10.81 -2.14 37.03
C PHE A 866 9.54 -3.00 37.13
N LEU A 867 8.95 -3.11 38.33
CA LEU A 867 7.69 -3.85 38.54
C LEU A 867 6.52 -3.24 37.77
N ILE A 868 6.39 -1.91 37.76
CA ILE A 868 5.37 -1.20 36.97
C ILE A 868 5.56 -1.46 35.46
N SER A 869 6.80 -1.38 34.98
CA SER A 869 7.14 -1.66 33.57
C SER A 869 6.84 -3.11 33.19
N GLY A 870 7.19 -4.07 34.07
CA GLY A 870 6.91 -5.49 33.89
C GLY A 870 5.42 -5.78 33.79
N PHE A 871 4.61 -5.24 34.71
CA PHE A 871 3.16 -5.38 34.65
C PHE A 871 2.57 -4.81 33.35
N CYS A 872 2.99 -3.59 32.96
CA CYS A 872 2.53 -2.96 31.72
C CYS A 872 2.91 -3.80 30.48
N TYR A 873 4.16 -4.27 30.40
CA TYR A 873 4.68 -5.05 29.28
C TYR A 873 3.99 -6.42 29.15
N ILE A 874 3.86 -7.16 30.25
CA ILE A 874 3.16 -8.46 30.28
C ILE A 874 1.69 -8.26 29.88
N SER A 875 1.03 -7.22 30.37
CA SER A 875 -0.37 -6.92 30.04
C SER A 875 -0.57 -6.57 28.56
N VAL A 876 0.34 -5.80 27.96
CA VAL A 876 0.34 -5.53 26.50
C VAL A 876 0.53 -6.82 25.71
N LEU A 877 1.50 -7.66 26.09
CA LEU A 877 1.76 -8.94 25.41
C LEU A 877 0.52 -9.85 25.47
N ILE A 878 -0.12 -9.98 26.64
CA ILE A 878 -1.36 -10.75 26.82
C ILE A 878 -2.50 -10.17 25.95
N CYS A 879 -2.66 -8.84 25.89
CA CYS A 879 -3.69 -8.20 25.10
C CYS A 879 -3.49 -8.45 23.59
N VAL A 880 -2.26 -8.27 23.08
CA VAL A 880 -1.90 -8.56 21.68
C VAL A 880 -2.11 -10.04 21.35
N VAL A 881 -1.70 -10.95 22.24
CA VAL A 881 -1.86 -12.41 22.09
C VAL A 881 -3.32 -12.84 22.09
N ARG A 882 -4.17 -12.22 22.92
CA ARG A 882 -5.62 -12.51 23.00
C ARG A 882 -6.45 -11.79 21.93
N SER A 883 -5.89 -10.78 21.25
CA SER A 883 -6.58 -10.08 20.17
C SER A 883 -6.88 -11.03 18.99
N ARG A 884 -8.11 -11.02 18.49
CA ARG A 884 -8.51 -11.78 17.28
C ARG A 884 -8.10 -11.03 15.99
N THR A 885 -6.84 -10.62 15.92
CA THR A 885 -6.23 -9.97 14.75
C THR A 885 -5.56 -11.01 13.84
N SER A 886 -5.28 -10.66 12.58
CA SER A 886 -4.59 -11.57 11.66
C SER A 886 -3.16 -11.88 12.14
N HIS A 887 -2.63 -13.04 11.76
CA HIS A 887 -1.30 -13.49 12.20
C HIS A 887 -0.20 -12.46 11.90
N SER A 888 -0.28 -11.77 10.76
CA SER A 888 0.66 -10.72 10.37
C SER A 888 0.47 -9.41 11.13
N SER A 889 -0.76 -9.03 11.48
CA SER A 889 -0.98 -7.90 12.39
C SER A 889 -0.38 -8.20 13.77
N ARG A 890 -0.59 -9.43 14.26
CA ARG A 890 -0.05 -9.89 15.55
C ARG A 890 1.47 -9.97 15.56
N GLN A 891 2.10 -10.51 14.50
CA GLN A 891 3.56 -10.54 14.38
C GLN A 891 4.17 -9.14 14.22
N GLN A 892 3.48 -8.19 13.56
CA GLN A 892 3.92 -6.81 13.48
C GLN A 892 3.84 -6.08 14.83
N GLU A 893 2.79 -6.30 15.62
CA GLU A 893 2.70 -5.81 17.01
C GLU A 893 3.74 -6.49 17.91
N ILE A 894 3.93 -7.82 17.79
CA ILE A 894 5.01 -8.55 18.48
C ILE A 894 6.38 -7.95 18.15
N ARG A 895 6.63 -7.52 16.91
CA ARG A 895 7.92 -6.87 16.56
C ARG A 895 8.08 -5.49 17.22
N ILE A 896 6.99 -4.73 17.41
CA ILE A 896 7.00 -3.49 18.21
C ILE A 896 7.23 -3.82 19.69
N CYS A 897 6.61 -4.88 20.21
CA CYS A 897 6.88 -5.38 21.57
C CYS A 897 8.34 -5.84 21.73
N ILE A 898 8.95 -6.48 20.73
CA ILE A 898 10.38 -6.86 20.74
C ILE A 898 11.29 -5.62 20.71
N GLN A 899 10.93 -4.56 19.98
CA GLN A 899 11.65 -3.29 20.05
C GLN A 899 11.57 -2.68 21.46
N LEU A 900 10.42 -2.79 22.14
CA LEU A 900 10.26 -2.39 23.55
C LEU A 900 10.96 -3.37 24.53
N ALA A 901 11.10 -4.65 24.17
CA ALA A 901 11.78 -5.65 24.97
C ALA A 901 13.28 -5.34 25.13
N GLY A 902 13.92 -4.68 24.17
CA GLY A 902 15.31 -4.21 24.29
C GLY A 902 15.50 -3.24 25.46
N LEU A 903 14.57 -2.29 25.63
CA LEU A 903 14.54 -1.42 26.82
C LEU A 903 14.30 -2.23 28.09
N MET A 904 13.41 -3.22 28.04
CA MET A 904 13.11 -4.07 29.20
C MET A 904 14.32 -4.90 29.63
N VAL A 905 15.09 -5.46 28.69
CA VAL A 905 16.35 -6.20 28.97
C VAL A 905 17.39 -5.26 29.59
N ALA A 906 17.55 -4.04 29.07
CA ALA A 906 18.42 -3.05 29.69
C ALA A 906 17.96 -2.68 31.12
N PHE A 907 16.65 -2.62 31.36
CA PHE A 907 16.07 -2.37 32.69
C PHE A 907 16.28 -3.56 33.65
N VAL A 908 16.19 -4.81 33.17
CA VAL A 908 16.53 -6.02 33.95
C VAL A 908 17.99 -5.97 34.40
N LEU A 909 18.93 -5.64 33.52
CA LEU A 909 20.35 -5.56 33.87
C LEU A 909 20.61 -4.46 34.92
N VAL A 910 19.91 -3.33 34.83
CA VAL A 910 19.98 -2.23 35.81
C VAL A 910 19.38 -2.64 37.15
N PHE A 911 18.25 -3.36 37.15
CA PHE A 911 17.65 -3.95 38.35
C PHE A 911 18.63 -4.92 39.04
N ILE A 912 19.23 -5.85 38.28
CA ILE A 912 20.25 -6.79 38.80
C ILE A 912 21.44 -6.02 39.37
N TYR A 913 21.97 -5.04 38.63
CA TYR A 913 23.07 -4.20 39.07
C TYR A 913 22.77 -3.51 40.42
N SER A 914 21.61 -2.86 40.56
CA SER A 914 21.21 -2.18 41.79
C SER A 914 21.03 -3.15 42.96
N VAL A 915 20.38 -4.30 42.74
CA VAL A 915 20.17 -5.32 43.78
C VAL A 915 21.50 -5.92 44.26
N VAL A 916 22.42 -6.27 43.34
CA VAL A 916 23.76 -6.76 43.69
C VAL A 916 24.58 -5.67 44.40
N GLN A 917 24.55 -4.43 43.92
CA GLN A 917 25.24 -3.29 44.54
C GLN A 917 24.78 -3.08 46.00
N TYR A 918 23.48 -3.21 46.28
CA TYR A 918 22.93 -3.16 47.63
C TYR A 918 23.29 -4.37 48.49
N ALA A 919 23.22 -5.60 47.93
CA ALA A 919 23.57 -6.82 48.64
C ALA A 919 25.05 -6.83 49.07
N LEU A 920 25.96 -6.47 48.17
CA LEU A 920 27.39 -6.32 48.45
C LEU A 920 27.67 -5.25 49.51
N ASN A 921 26.93 -4.13 49.45
CA ASN A 921 27.03 -3.06 50.45
C ASN A 921 26.54 -3.50 51.84
N LYS A 922 25.46 -4.28 51.90
CA LYS A 922 24.92 -4.89 53.13
C LYS A 922 25.84 -5.98 53.68
N ALA A 923 26.56 -6.70 52.83
CA ALA A 923 27.58 -7.68 53.22
C ALA A 923 28.92 -7.05 53.66
N HIS A 924 29.01 -5.70 53.72
CA HIS A 924 30.20 -4.94 54.10
C HIS A 924 31.48 -5.22 53.27
N GLN A 925 31.35 -5.84 52.08
CA GLN A 925 32.48 -6.19 51.21
C GLN A 925 33.01 -4.99 50.42
N LYS A 926 33.72 -4.08 51.10
CA LYS A 926 34.20 -2.80 50.54
C LYS A 926 34.89 -2.92 49.18
N SER A 927 35.89 -3.79 49.05
CA SER A 927 36.65 -3.96 47.79
C SER A 927 35.76 -4.36 46.61
N LEU A 928 34.86 -5.33 46.82
CA LEU A 928 33.95 -5.83 45.79
C LEU A 928 32.85 -4.81 45.45
N VAL A 929 32.38 -4.02 46.43
CA VAL A 929 31.48 -2.87 46.22
C VAL A 929 32.10 -1.82 45.30
N TYR A 930 33.37 -1.49 45.48
CA TYR A 930 34.08 -0.53 44.62
C TYR A 930 34.40 -1.09 43.23
N ALA A 931 34.78 -2.37 43.13
CA ALA A 931 34.97 -3.05 41.84
C ALA A 931 33.65 -3.09 41.02
N TRP A 932 32.53 -3.46 41.66
CA TRP A 932 31.22 -3.53 41.00
C TRP A 932 30.75 -2.16 40.47
N ARG A 933 31.07 -1.05 41.16
CA ARG A 933 30.76 0.32 40.71
C ARG A 933 31.43 0.68 39.38
N GLN A 934 32.52 0.02 38.96
CA GLN A 934 33.12 0.24 37.65
C GLN A 934 32.19 -0.18 36.49
N ALA A 935 31.20 -1.04 36.73
CA ALA A 935 30.17 -1.40 35.74
C ALA A 935 29.09 -0.32 35.56
N HIS A 936 28.94 0.64 36.48
CA HIS A 936 27.87 1.65 36.43
C HIS A 936 27.86 2.48 35.13
N PRO A 937 29.00 3.02 34.63
CA PRO A 937 29.01 3.81 33.41
C PRO A 937 28.66 2.97 32.17
N VAL A 938 29.06 1.70 32.14
CA VAL A 938 28.73 0.75 31.07
C VAL A 938 27.21 0.52 31.04
N MET A 939 26.61 0.27 32.22
CA MET A 939 25.16 0.09 32.35
C MET A 939 24.35 1.32 31.95
N ASN A 940 24.75 2.52 32.39
CA ASN A 940 24.06 3.77 32.05
C ASN A 940 24.24 4.16 30.56
N SER A 941 25.40 3.85 29.98
CA SER A 941 25.66 4.01 28.54
C SER A 941 24.83 3.04 27.71
N PHE A 942 24.66 1.80 28.17
CA PHE A 942 23.82 0.79 27.52
C PHE A 942 22.35 1.23 27.51
N LEU A 943 21.80 1.72 28.63
CA LEU A 943 20.45 2.29 28.69
C LEU A 943 20.21 3.39 27.64
N SER A 944 21.18 4.30 27.48
CA SER A 944 21.06 5.45 26.56
C SER A 944 21.26 5.04 25.09
N SER A 945 22.04 3.99 24.84
CA SER A 945 22.42 3.54 23.49
C SER A 945 21.48 2.47 22.93
N ILE A 946 20.84 1.66 23.78
CA ILE A 946 20.03 0.52 23.33
C ILE A 946 18.85 0.97 22.46
N GLN A 947 18.24 2.14 22.69
CA GLN A 947 17.10 2.59 21.88
C GLN A 947 17.52 2.97 20.44
N PRO A 948 18.58 3.78 20.22
CA PRO A 948 19.21 3.93 18.90
C PRO A 948 19.64 2.60 18.25
N TRP A 949 20.24 1.67 19.00
CA TRP A 949 20.69 0.38 18.45
C TRP A 949 19.54 -0.56 18.11
N MET A 950 18.50 -0.67 18.93
CA MET A 950 17.29 -1.45 18.63
C MET A 950 16.52 -0.84 17.45
N CYS A 951 16.56 0.48 17.27
CA CYS A 951 16.17 1.10 16.01
C CYS A 951 17.10 0.61 14.89
N LEU A 952 18.41 0.88 14.92
CA LEU A 952 19.36 0.51 13.87
C LEU A 952 19.32 -0.98 13.48
N LEU A 953 19.13 -1.91 14.41
CA LEU A 953 19.12 -3.36 14.17
C LEU A 953 17.77 -3.86 13.61
N PHE A 954 16.64 -3.31 14.07
CA PHE A 954 15.30 -3.79 13.70
C PHE A 954 14.52 -2.83 12.79
N ASN A 955 15.16 -1.74 12.34
CA ASN A 955 14.67 -0.76 11.38
C ASN A 955 15.50 -0.88 10.09
N ARG A 956 15.07 -1.78 9.19
CA ARG A 956 15.75 -2.12 7.92
C ARG A 956 16.04 -0.91 7.02
N ASP A 957 15.32 0.18 7.22
CA ASP A 957 15.19 1.29 6.29
C ASP A 957 16.15 2.44 6.70
N ILE A 958 16.37 2.65 8.01
CA ILE A 958 17.54 3.38 8.54
C ILE A 958 18.85 2.67 8.14
N GLN A 959 18.90 1.33 8.13
CA GLN A 959 20.09 0.58 7.68
C GLN A 959 20.41 0.87 6.20
N VAL A 960 19.39 0.81 5.32
CA VAL A 960 19.54 1.13 3.89
C VAL A 960 20.01 2.56 3.68
N ARG A 961 19.53 3.52 4.49
CA ARG A 961 20.02 4.91 4.48
C ARG A 961 21.49 5.05 4.85
N LEU A 962 21.91 4.51 5.99
CA LEU A 962 23.32 4.60 6.40
C LEU A 962 24.22 4.02 5.31
N LYS A 963 23.79 2.91 4.69
CA LYS A 963 24.49 2.29 3.58
C LYS A 963 24.60 3.20 2.35
N ARG A 964 23.56 3.97 1.99
CA ARG A 964 23.63 5.01 0.93
C ARG A 964 24.57 6.16 1.28
N ILE A 965 24.57 6.62 2.54
CA ILE A 965 25.40 7.74 3.00
C ILE A 965 26.89 7.36 2.99
N VAL A 966 27.24 6.18 3.53
CA VAL A 966 28.63 5.67 3.60
C VAL A 966 29.21 5.37 2.21
N THR A 967 28.36 5.06 1.21
CA THR A 967 28.82 4.73 -0.16
C THR A 967 28.82 5.91 -1.14
N CYS A 968 28.37 7.10 -0.73
CA CYS A 968 28.43 8.34 -1.51
C CYS A 968 27.86 8.24 -2.95
N GLY A 969 26.84 7.40 -3.15
CA GLY A 969 26.26 7.12 -4.46
C GLY A 969 25.43 8.29 -5.01
N LYS A 970 25.83 8.85 -6.16
CA LYS A 970 25.00 9.80 -6.92
C LYS A 970 23.71 9.12 -7.38
N ALA A 971 22.58 9.84 -7.29
CA ALA A 971 21.36 9.45 -7.99
C ALA A 971 21.62 9.49 -9.51
N LYS A 972 21.53 8.34 -10.18
CA LYS A 972 21.29 8.32 -11.62
C LYS A 972 19.80 8.56 -11.83
N HIS A 973 19.44 9.62 -12.56
CA HIS A 973 18.19 9.62 -13.30
C HIS A 973 18.15 8.36 -14.18
N LEU A 974 17.03 7.65 -14.20
CA LEU A 974 16.79 6.68 -15.27
C LEU A 974 16.42 7.47 -16.53
N PRO A 975 17.18 7.34 -17.64
CA PRO A 975 16.65 7.69 -18.95
C PRO A 975 15.54 6.70 -19.31
N ALA A 976 14.59 7.14 -20.14
CA ALA A 976 13.71 6.20 -20.83
C ALA A 976 14.57 5.28 -21.71
N ILE A 977 14.42 3.96 -21.57
CA ILE A 977 15.10 3.00 -22.43
C ILE A 977 14.17 2.68 -23.60
N SER A 978 14.46 3.31 -24.74
CA SER A 978 14.00 2.86 -26.06
C SER A 978 14.51 1.44 -26.34
N ALA A 979 13.64 0.57 -26.85
CA ALA A 979 14.01 -0.80 -27.20
C ALA A 979 14.71 -0.87 -28.58
N SER A 980 15.88 -1.50 -28.66
CA SER A 980 16.40 -2.11 -29.89
C SER A 980 17.60 -3.03 -29.61
N ALA A 981 17.88 -3.91 -30.58
CA ALA A 981 18.98 -4.89 -30.67
C ALA A 981 18.90 -6.19 -29.84
N VAL A 982 18.88 -7.30 -30.58
CA VAL A 982 18.86 -8.71 -30.16
C VAL A 982 20.25 -9.32 -30.35
N SER A 983 20.73 -10.20 -29.44
CA SER A 983 21.36 -11.51 -29.79
C SER A 983 22.04 -12.24 -28.61
N THR A 984 21.80 -13.55 -28.53
CA THR A 984 22.66 -14.68 -28.07
C THR A 984 24.07 -14.39 -27.50
N SER A 985 24.58 -15.05 -26.43
CA SER A 985 24.71 -16.52 -26.29
C SER A 985 25.32 -16.98 -24.94
N ARG A 986 25.11 -18.28 -24.59
CA ARG A 986 25.91 -19.20 -23.71
C ARG A 986 26.17 -18.83 -22.22
N ARG A 987 26.62 -19.75 -21.34
CA ARG A 987 26.30 -21.18 -20.99
C ARG A 987 27.23 -21.58 -19.80
N GLN A 988 26.82 -22.52 -18.92
CA GLN A 988 27.66 -23.23 -17.91
C GLN A 988 28.22 -22.36 -16.75
N GLN A 989 28.50 -22.81 -15.51
CA GLN A 989 28.51 -24.11 -14.78
C GLN A 989 27.67 -23.96 -13.46
N ILE A 990 26.99 -24.94 -12.83
CA ILE A 990 27.44 -26.20 -12.16
C ILE A 990 28.32 -25.88 -10.92
N SER A 991 28.13 -26.36 -9.68
CA SER A 991 27.38 -27.51 -9.10
C SER A 991 26.97 -27.36 -7.60
N SER A 992 26.09 -28.27 -7.15
CA SER A 992 26.09 -29.00 -5.85
C SER A 992 26.09 -28.28 -4.48
N PHE A 993 25.02 -28.49 -3.70
CA PHE A 993 25.08 -29.26 -2.43
C PHE A 993 23.68 -29.79 -2.06
N SER A 994 23.58 -30.85 -1.23
CA SER A 994 22.34 -31.64 -1.08
C SER A 994 21.96 -32.10 0.33
N LYS A 995 20.64 -32.23 0.55
CA LYS A 995 19.91 -33.16 1.47
C LYS A 995 19.76 -32.85 2.98
N SER A 996 18.62 -33.35 3.49
CA SER A 996 18.06 -33.39 4.87
C SER A 996 17.36 -32.10 5.37
N GLY A 997 16.24 -32.15 6.11
CA GLY A 997 15.34 -33.27 6.44
C GLY A 997 14.31 -32.90 7.52
N ALA A 998 13.10 -33.50 7.46
CA ALA A 998 12.06 -33.57 8.51
C ALA A 998 11.18 -32.33 8.90
N SER A 999 9.88 -32.50 8.63
CA SER A 999 8.70 -32.26 9.51
C SER A 999 8.35 -30.88 10.12
N SER A 1000 7.21 -30.37 9.61
CA SER A 1000 5.99 -29.99 10.36
C SER A 1000 5.79 -28.56 10.91
N SER A 1001 4.60 -28.04 10.56
CA SER A 1001 3.77 -27.04 11.27
C SER A 1001 4.16 -25.55 11.21
N SER A 1002 3.11 -24.72 11.25
CA SER A 1002 3.10 -23.23 11.26
C SER A 1002 3.88 -22.51 10.15
N GLY A 1003 3.15 -22.04 9.14
CA GLY A 1003 3.64 -21.00 8.23
C GLY A 1003 3.53 -19.58 8.83
N TRP A 1004 3.54 -18.58 7.93
CA TRP A 1004 3.36 -17.13 8.11
C TRP A 1004 4.61 -16.25 8.33
N MET A 1005 4.86 -15.43 7.29
CA MET A 1005 5.24 -14.01 7.29
C MET A 1005 6.33 -13.54 8.30
N HIS A 1006 7.37 -12.81 7.86
CA HIS A 1006 7.19 -11.41 7.46
C HIS A 1006 8.35 -10.80 6.67
N SER A 1007 8.01 -10.15 5.57
CA SER A 1007 8.26 -8.70 5.44
C SER A 1007 7.08 -7.96 6.11
N PHE A 1008 7.19 -6.82 6.77
CA PHE A 1008 8.25 -5.82 6.88
C PHE A 1008 8.43 -5.37 8.35
N LYS A 1009 9.53 -4.66 8.63
CA LYS A 1009 9.56 -3.41 9.42
C LYS A 1009 10.96 -2.78 9.28
N TYR A 1010 11.07 -1.48 9.11
CA TYR A 1010 10.15 -0.46 8.59
C TYR A 1010 10.99 0.78 8.30
N GLY A 1011 10.40 1.77 7.61
CA GLY A 1011 10.73 3.20 7.64
C GLY A 1011 11.81 3.62 8.64
N ILE A 1012 12.88 4.29 8.22
CA ILE A 1012 12.73 5.61 7.61
C ILE A 1012 13.68 5.89 6.41
N GLN A 1013 13.04 5.92 5.21
CA GLN A 1013 13.00 7.01 4.21
C GLN A 1013 14.30 7.14 3.37
N HIS A 1014 14.54 8.06 2.42
CA HIS A 1014 13.68 8.52 1.32
C HIS A 1014 13.87 7.52 0.18
#